data_AF-A0A356ELL4-F1
#
_entry.id   AF-A0A356ELL4-F1
#
_cell.length_a   1.000
_cell.length_b   1.000
_cell.length_c   1.000
_cell.angle_alpha   90.00
_cell.angle_beta   90.00
_cell.angle_gamma   90.00
#
_symmetry.space_group_name_H-M   'P 1'
#
loop_
_entity.id
_entity.type
_entity.pdbx_description
1 polymer ?
#
loop_
_entity_poly.entity_id
_entity_poly.type
_entity_poly.pdbx_seq_one_letter_code
_entity_poly.pdbx_strand_id
1 'polypeptide(L)'
;MEEICLWGYNTLCVHFPAWQFEDFDDPRAKAHLDRLRELLKAARSIGMDAGLLQAWNGGFASAPRSVRGVNFNHRHGGGSFGMNICPSQPEGREYLRKLNSKLLDQFRDVGLNSVWHWPYDEGGCGCEECWPWGWRGYVALSKEVTASARARYPGCVSVLSTWCFDYLPSTWRSSPSCTDEWEGLSKALARDHDWVDFILAESHGDFPRYPLDKGVPGGLPQVNFPEISMNGQFPWGGYGANPLPERLQRLWDQTRGRLAGGVPYSEGIFEDINKIICCRFYWDPDQSAADAVKEYIAFEFSPDVVEDVFAAIQIMEKNHPRQIARCNYSVNAIDDRAGEAARLIEGADAVLTPQARCAWRWRILVLRALIDQELHANNQGRAKADVFRRACEELVQIYHAEKARNAVRPRTIRPFESQEPVISVDYARAVAESKPLAWWTMREFDNRTVKDASGHGNEATCQKGVVLVPSTGSSSETLSEQSGRSSAYFAGGRMTAVVPLGDTYSVEFWFYNALPTDIQPVTGYLFSRGNESITAGCGDHLGISGTYRARGRLSPGRLFFFTGGSRNEILSGKTVLRPETWNHLVLTRDGDRITVYLNGAEEPEISGSIREGSPSDATRIFVGGRTDNFSNFQGLMRDVSVYDRVLTIDEIRGRRKQP
;
A
#
# COMPACT_ATOMS: atom_id res chain seq x y z
N MET A 1 -7.53 21.02 14.26
CA MET A 1 -6.42 21.96 14.50
C MET A 1 -6.34 22.32 15.97
N GLU A 2 -7.43 22.81 16.59
CA GLU A 2 -7.48 23.08 18.04
C GLU A 2 -6.99 21.91 18.90
N GLU A 3 -7.45 20.70 18.58
CA GLU A 3 -7.09 19.50 19.33
C GLU A 3 -5.60 19.13 19.24
N ILE A 4 -4.99 19.13 18.06
CA ILE A 4 -3.53 18.90 17.95
C ILE A 4 -2.74 20.05 18.59
N CYS A 5 -3.27 21.28 18.58
CA CYS A 5 -2.67 22.42 19.25
C CYS A 5 -2.68 22.23 20.78
N LEU A 6 -3.76 21.69 21.34
CA LEU A 6 -3.85 21.32 22.76
C LEU A 6 -2.72 20.37 23.17
N TRP A 7 -2.37 19.42 22.31
CA TRP A 7 -1.30 18.48 22.57
C TRP A 7 0.11 19.07 22.43
N GLY A 8 0.24 20.28 21.90
CA GLY A 8 1.51 21.02 21.80
C GLY A 8 1.98 21.29 20.38
N TYR A 9 1.21 20.95 19.34
CA TYR A 9 1.56 21.34 17.98
C TYR A 9 1.44 22.85 17.82
N ASN A 10 2.53 23.48 17.39
CA ASN A 10 2.65 24.93 17.31
C ASN A 10 2.80 25.48 15.89
N THR A 11 2.92 24.62 14.88
CA THR A 11 3.17 25.05 13.48
C THR A 11 2.33 24.23 12.52
N LEU A 12 1.69 24.91 11.55
CA LEU A 12 1.06 24.28 10.39
C LEU A 12 1.82 24.66 9.13
N CYS A 13 2.37 23.66 8.43
CA CYS A 13 2.99 23.84 7.12
C CYS A 13 2.04 23.38 6.02
N VAL A 14 1.96 24.15 4.94
CA VAL A 14 1.23 23.76 3.72
C VAL A 14 2.16 23.61 2.54
N HIS A 15 1.74 22.83 1.55
CA HIS A 15 2.45 22.61 0.30
C HIS A 15 1.53 22.93 -0.88
N PHE A 16 2.08 23.62 -1.89
CA PHE A 16 1.41 23.98 -3.15
C PHE A 16 2.06 23.20 -4.32
N PRO A 17 1.41 22.17 -4.86
CA PRO A 17 1.97 21.29 -5.89
C PRO A 17 1.81 21.90 -7.28
N ALA A 18 2.70 22.83 -7.65
CA ALA A 18 2.59 23.60 -8.90
C ALA A 18 2.42 22.72 -10.16
N TRP A 19 3.03 21.53 -10.17
CA TRP A 19 3.00 20.57 -11.28
C TRP A 19 1.59 20.07 -11.66
N GLN A 20 0.58 20.27 -10.80
CA GLN A 20 -0.82 19.92 -11.08
C GLN A 20 -1.57 20.98 -11.90
N PHE A 21 -1.01 22.17 -12.05
CA PHE A 21 -1.69 23.34 -12.59
C PHE A 21 -0.94 23.93 -13.78
N GLU A 22 -1.64 24.67 -14.63
CA GLU A 22 -1.00 25.33 -15.78
C GLU A 22 -0.21 26.57 -15.35
N ASP A 23 -0.74 27.36 -14.43
CA ASP A 23 -0.10 28.53 -13.84
C ASP A 23 -0.90 28.99 -12.59
N PHE A 24 -0.61 30.18 -12.07
CA PHE A 24 -1.37 30.78 -10.96
C PHE A 24 -2.75 31.30 -11.38
N ASP A 25 -3.03 31.44 -12.67
CA ASP A 25 -4.28 31.94 -13.20
C ASP A 25 -5.30 30.82 -13.46
N ASP A 26 -4.85 29.57 -13.54
CA ASP A 26 -5.66 28.35 -13.48
C ASP A 26 -6.68 28.42 -12.33
N PRO A 27 -8.00 28.33 -12.60
CA PRO A 27 -9.03 28.38 -11.57
C PRO A 27 -8.84 27.32 -10.47
N ARG A 28 -8.26 26.16 -10.80
CA ARG A 28 -7.97 25.10 -9.83
C ARG A 28 -6.82 25.50 -8.90
N ALA A 29 -5.79 26.18 -9.43
CA ALA A 29 -4.68 26.70 -8.63
C ALA A 29 -5.17 27.78 -7.66
N LYS A 30 -6.01 28.70 -8.13
CA LYS A 30 -6.64 29.76 -7.30
C LYS A 30 -7.45 29.15 -6.16
N ALA A 31 -8.37 28.24 -6.47
CA ALA A 31 -9.18 27.55 -5.47
C ALA A 31 -8.32 26.78 -4.46
N HIS A 32 -7.24 26.15 -4.91
CA HIS A 32 -6.31 25.44 -4.02
C HIS A 32 -5.55 26.41 -3.11
N LEU A 33 -5.00 27.51 -3.64
CA LEU A 33 -4.32 28.55 -2.85
C LEU A 33 -5.25 29.19 -1.83
N ASP A 34 -6.49 29.49 -2.19
CA ASP A 34 -7.51 30.00 -1.27
C ASP A 34 -7.68 29.04 -0.09
N ARG A 35 -7.85 27.74 -0.37
CA ARG A 35 -7.93 26.71 0.67
C ARG A 35 -6.69 26.69 1.57
N LEU A 36 -5.47 26.73 1.01
CA LEU A 36 -4.25 26.72 1.80
C LEU A 36 -4.15 27.95 2.71
N ARG A 37 -4.53 29.13 2.22
CA ARG A 37 -4.53 30.37 3.00
C ARG A 37 -5.53 30.33 4.14
N GLU A 38 -6.74 29.84 3.89
CA GLU A 38 -7.75 29.72 4.95
C GLU A 38 -7.32 28.71 6.04
N LEU A 39 -6.66 27.62 5.67
CA LEU A 39 -6.07 26.68 6.66
C LEU A 39 -5.01 27.36 7.53
N LEU A 40 -4.10 28.14 6.94
CA LEU A 40 -3.07 28.85 7.69
C LEU A 40 -3.66 29.98 8.54
N LYS A 41 -4.66 30.72 8.05
CA LYS A 41 -5.36 31.74 8.85
C LYS A 41 -6.04 31.13 10.06
N ALA A 42 -6.69 29.97 9.89
CA ALA A 42 -7.30 29.23 10.99
C ALA A 42 -6.25 28.73 12.01
N ALA A 43 -5.08 28.27 11.55
CA ALA A 43 -3.99 27.90 12.44
C ALA A 43 -3.47 29.10 13.23
N ARG A 44 -3.27 30.26 12.57
CA ARG A 44 -2.87 31.50 13.22
C ARG A 44 -3.89 32.01 14.23
N SER A 45 -5.19 31.86 13.97
CA SER A 45 -6.23 32.33 14.90
C SER A 45 -6.23 31.58 16.23
N ILE A 46 -5.59 30.40 16.29
CA ILE A 46 -5.42 29.61 17.52
C ILE A 46 -3.98 29.61 18.05
N GLY A 47 -3.12 30.50 17.54
CA GLY A 47 -1.76 30.69 18.04
C GLY A 47 -0.68 29.81 17.41
N MET A 48 -0.98 29.08 16.34
CA MET A 48 0.03 28.32 15.59
C MET A 48 0.73 29.19 14.55
N ASP A 49 2.01 28.90 14.30
CA ASP A 49 2.80 29.48 13.22
C ASP A 49 2.39 28.93 11.85
N ALA A 50 2.51 29.80 10.84
CA ALA A 50 2.20 29.46 9.45
C ALA A 50 3.49 29.19 8.65
N GLY A 51 3.62 27.99 8.09
CA GLY A 51 4.77 27.57 7.30
C GLY A 51 4.43 27.23 5.84
N LEU A 52 5.39 27.41 4.95
CA LEU A 52 5.31 26.96 3.56
C LEU A 52 6.41 25.93 3.26
N LEU A 53 6.02 24.70 2.96
CA LEU A 53 6.92 23.59 2.62
C LEU A 53 6.92 23.34 1.11
N GLN A 54 8.10 23.30 0.51
CA GLN A 54 8.24 23.22 -0.95
C GLN A 54 9.49 22.49 -1.43
N ALA A 55 9.29 21.68 -2.47
CA ALA A 55 10.32 21.35 -3.43
C ALA A 55 10.47 22.52 -4.43
N TRP A 56 11.38 23.45 -4.12
CA TRP A 56 11.44 24.76 -4.77
C TRP A 56 11.77 24.77 -6.26
N ASN A 57 12.14 23.62 -6.84
CA ASN A 57 12.37 23.49 -8.28
C ASN A 57 11.21 22.84 -9.04
N GLY A 58 10.07 22.58 -8.38
CA GLY A 58 8.85 22.10 -9.03
C GLY A 58 8.23 23.18 -9.93
N GLY A 59 8.12 22.91 -11.23
CA GLY A 59 7.48 23.80 -12.19
C GLY A 59 6.00 23.50 -12.41
N PHE A 60 5.29 24.44 -13.02
CA PHE A 60 3.92 24.21 -13.49
C PHE A 60 3.85 23.19 -14.63
N ALA A 61 2.65 22.66 -14.87
CA ALA A 61 2.38 21.74 -15.97
C ALA A 61 2.78 22.33 -17.34
N SER A 62 2.55 23.64 -17.50
CA SER A 62 2.84 24.42 -18.71
C SER A 62 4.32 24.75 -18.90
N ALA A 63 5.20 24.45 -17.93
CA ALA A 63 6.58 24.90 -17.96
C ALA A 63 7.30 24.43 -19.25
N PRO A 64 7.99 25.35 -19.98
CA PRO A 64 8.66 25.03 -21.23
C PRO A 64 9.64 23.87 -21.08
N ARG A 65 9.69 22.98 -22.07
CA ARG A 65 10.64 21.85 -22.03
C ARG A 65 12.10 22.31 -21.98
N SER A 66 12.42 23.48 -22.53
CA SER A 66 13.78 24.02 -22.58
C SER A 66 14.37 24.31 -21.20
N VAL A 67 13.53 24.60 -20.20
CA VAL A 67 13.97 24.94 -18.83
C VAL A 67 13.93 23.75 -17.87
N ARG A 68 13.42 22.59 -18.31
CA ARG A 68 13.23 21.43 -17.44
C ARG A 68 14.58 20.83 -17.01
N GLY A 69 14.62 20.36 -15.77
CA GLY A 69 15.72 19.63 -15.18
C GLY A 69 15.96 18.30 -15.87
N VAL A 70 17.21 17.83 -15.78
CA VAL A 70 17.54 16.46 -16.20
C VAL A 70 16.94 15.50 -15.19
N ASN A 71 16.07 14.60 -15.65
CA ASN A 71 15.52 13.55 -14.79
C ASN A 71 16.63 12.59 -14.36
N PHE A 72 16.65 12.22 -13.09
CA PHE A 72 17.48 11.14 -12.56
C PHE A 72 16.58 10.11 -11.86
N ASN A 73 16.99 8.86 -11.89
CA ASN A 73 16.18 7.75 -11.39
C ASN A 73 16.43 7.57 -9.88
N HIS A 74 15.61 8.21 -9.04
CA HIS A 74 15.61 7.95 -7.60
C HIS A 74 14.84 6.65 -7.33
N ARG A 75 15.39 5.72 -6.54
CA ARG A 75 14.80 4.37 -6.30
C ARG A 75 13.41 4.44 -5.65
N HIS A 76 13.07 5.56 -5.00
CA HIS A 76 11.70 5.91 -4.58
C HIS A 76 10.96 6.71 -5.65
N GLY A 77 10.93 6.21 -6.89
CA GLY A 77 10.36 6.90 -8.08
C GLY A 77 8.85 7.16 -8.02
N GLY A 78 8.37 7.87 -7.00
CA GLY A 78 6.98 8.22 -6.77
C GLY A 78 6.63 9.70 -7.01
N GLY A 79 7.55 10.64 -6.76
CA GLY A 79 7.23 12.07 -6.80
C GLY A 79 7.85 12.91 -7.92
N SER A 80 8.87 12.43 -8.65
CA SER A 80 9.42 13.23 -9.76
C SER A 80 8.50 13.15 -10.98
N PHE A 81 7.59 14.12 -11.09
CA PHE A 81 6.56 14.17 -12.14
C PHE A 81 7.09 14.66 -13.50
N GLY A 82 8.42 14.82 -13.65
CA GLY A 82 9.05 15.30 -14.89
C GLY A 82 8.81 16.79 -15.18
N MET A 83 8.38 17.54 -14.16
CA MET A 83 8.07 18.98 -14.24
C MET A 83 9.08 19.85 -13.47
N ASN A 84 10.14 19.23 -12.96
CA ASN A 84 11.21 19.95 -12.28
C ASN A 84 11.98 20.83 -13.25
N ILE A 85 12.38 22.01 -12.78
CA ILE A 85 13.11 23.02 -13.54
C ILE A 85 14.58 22.99 -13.12
N CYS A 86 15.49 23.24 -14.06
CA CYS A 86 16.92 23.26 -13.79
C CYS A 86 17.35 24.63 -13.23
N PRO A 87 17.78 24.75 -11.95
CA PRO A 87 18.25 26.04 -11.41
C PRO A 87 19.63 26.45 -11.92
N SER A 88 20.45 25.51 -12.44
CA SER A 88 21.76 25.85 -13.02
C SER A 88 21.66 26.40 -14.45
N GLN A 89 20.52 26.25 -15.13
CA GLN A 89 20.29 26.89 -16.42
C GLN A 89 19.77 28.33 -16.21
N PRO A 90 20.34 29.36 -16.88
CA PRO A 90 19.92 30.75 -16.66
C PRO A 90 18.41 30.99 -16.84
N GLU A 91 17.82 30.46 -17.91
CA GLU A 91 16.37 30.59 -18.16
C GLU A 91 15.53 29.85 -17.12
N GLY A 92 15.98 28.68 -16.68
CA GLY A 92 15.33 27.89 -15.62
C GLY A 92 15.41 28.57 -14.26
N ARG A 93 16.55 29.16 -13.91
CA ARG A 93 16.71 29.96 -12.69
C ARG A 93 15.80 31.17 -12.66
N GLU A 94 15.70 31.89 -13.78
CA GLU A 94 14.81 33.05 -13.88
C GLU A 94 13.33 32.65 -13.81
N TYR A 95 12.96 31.52 -14.43
CA TYR A 95 11.62 30.94 -14.29
C TYR A 95 11.30 30.64 -12.81
N LEU A 96 12.20 29.91 -12.12
CA LEU A 96 12.02 29.56 -10.71
C LEU A 96 11.98 30.80 -9.81
N ARG A 97 12.82 31.80 -10.06
CA ARG A 97 12.81 33.07 -9.32
C ARG A 97 11.45 33.76 -9.43
N LYS A 98 10.88 33.85 -10.63
CA LYS A 98 9.54 34.42 -10.86
C LYS A 98 8.44 33.59 -10.18
N LEU A 99 8.47 32.28 -10.35
CA LEU A 99 7.49 31.36 -9.78
C LEU A 99 7.51 31.44 -8.25
N ASN A 100 8.66 31.23 -7.63
CA ASN A 100 8.82 31.20 -6.17
C ASN A 100 8.53 32.57 -5.56
N SER A 101 8.92 33.67 -6.23
CA SER A 101 8.55 35.03 -5.83
C SER A 101 7.02 35.20 -5.81
N LYS A 102 6.33 34.83 -6.89
CA LYS A 102 4.87 34.97 -6.99
C LYS A 102 4.13 34.05 -6.02
N LEU A 103 4.66 32.84 -5.78
CA LEU A 103 4.13 31.89 -4.79
C LEU A 103 4.23 32.48 -3.38
N LEU A 104 5.40 32.98 -2.99
CA LEU A 104 5.59 33.64 -1.70
C LEU A 104 4.62 34.83 -1.55
N ASP A 105 4.41 35.62 -2.61
CA ASP A 105 3.45 36.73 -2.59
C ASP A 105 1.99 36.30 -2.41
N GLN A 106 1.61 35.07 -2.79
CA GLN A 106 0.25 34.56 -2.56
C GLN A 106 -0.11 34.52 -1.07
N PHE A 107 0.87 34.30 -0.18
CA PHE A 107 0.67 34.13 1.26
C PHE A 107 0.90 35.42 2.06
N ARG A 108 1.02 36.59 1.41
CA ARG A 108 1.35 37.85 2.09
C ARG A 108 0.32 38.26 3.12
N ASP A 109 -0.97 38.02 2.84
CA ASP A 109 -2.09 38.31 3.74
C ASP A 109 -2.14 37.36 4.95
N VAL A 110 -1.56 36.17 4.84
CA VAL A 110 -1.42 35.21 5.93
C VAL A 110 -0.26 35.59 6.86
N GLY A 111 0.88 35.99 6.27
CA GLY A 111 2.14 36.18 6.98
C GLY A 111 2.79 34.84 7.33
N LEU A 112 3.84 34.46 6.60
CA LEU A 112 4.58 33.22 6.86
C LEU A 112 5.61 33.42 7.97
N ASN A 113 5.66 32.48 8.90
CA ASN A 113 6.66 32.39 9.96
C ASN A 113 7.87 31.54 9.52
N SER A 114 7.66 30.57 8.62
CA SER A 114 8.73 29.68 8.18
C SER A 114 8.61 29.24 6.72
N VAL A 115 9.76 28.96 6.12
CA VAL A 115 9.90 28.25 4.85
C VAL A 115 10.68 26.96 5.05
N TRP A 116 10.16 25.88 4.48
CA TRP A 116 10.71 24.54 4.62
C TRP A 116 11.15 24.06 3.23
N HIS A 117 12.43 23.76 3.11
CA HIS A 117 13.04 23.37 1.86
C HIS A 117 13.03 21.84 1.77
N TRP A 118 12.44 21.26 0.73
CA TRP A 118 12.39 19.81 0.54
C TRP A 118 13.27 19.36 -0.64
N PRO A 119 14.23 18.43 -0.44
CA PRO A 119 15.18 18.09 -1.48
C PRO A 119 14.62 17.12 -2.50
N TYR A 120 13.96 16.05 -2.05
CA TYR A 120 13.55 14.90 -2.88
C TYR A 120 12.03 14.69 -2.85
N ASP A 121 11.57 13.54 -3.33
CA ASP A 121 10.17 13.20 -3.64
C ASP A 121 9.72 13.96 -4.89
N GLU A 122 9.30 15.20 -4.72
CA GLU A 122 8.92 16.08 -5.83
C GLU A 122 10.11 16.79 -6.45
N GLY A 123 11.16 17.10 -5.66
CA GLY A 123 12.28 17.95 -6.09
C GLY A 123 13.51 17.20 -6.61
N GLY A 124 14.24 17.82 -7.55
CA GLY A 124 15.45 17.21 -8.11
C GLY A 124 15.90 17.72 -9.49
N CYS A 125 17.21 17.76 -9.73
CA CYS A 125 17.81 17.88 -11.07
C CYS A 125 19.12 17.09 -11.17
N GLY A 126 19.26 16.28 -12.21
CA GLY A 126 20.41 15.41 -12.47
C GLY A 126 21.48 15.99 -13.41
N CYS A 127 21.46 17.29 -13.72
CA CYS A 127 22.51 17.88 -14.55
C CYS A 127 23.81 17.99 -13.76
N GLU A 128 24.95 18.08 -14.47
CA GLU A 128 26.29 18.08 -13.86
C GLU A 128 26.50 19.21 -12.83
N GLU A 129 25.95 20.38 -13.10
CA GLU A 129 26.04 21.55 -12.21
C GLU A 129 25.13 21.43 -10.98
N CYS A 130 24.00 20.72 -11.11
CA CYS A 130 23.07 20.48 -10.02
C CYS A 130 23.49 19.30 -9.15
N TRP A 131 24.26 18.34 -9.69
CA TRP A 131 24.52 17.06 -9.06
C TRP A 131 25.80 17.03 -8.20
N PRO A 132 25.80 16.44 -6.98
CA PRO A 132 24.64 15.84 -6.29
C PRO A 132 23.59 16.88 -5.91
N TRP A 133 22.32 16.57 -6.22
CA TRP A 133 21.22 17.51 -6.05
C TRP A 133 21.14 18.06 -4.63
N GLY A 134 21.19 17.18 -3.63
CA GLY A 134 20.93 17.50 -2.23
C GLY A 134 21.87 18.53 -1.62
N TRP A 135 23.13 18.66 -2.04
CA TRP A 135 24.01 19.70 -1.46
C TRP A 135 24.44 20.78 -2.44
N ARG A 136 24.21 20.61 -3.75
CA ARG A 136 24.53 21.62 -4.77
C ARG A 136 23.28 22.38 -5.21
N GLY A 137 22.58 21.86 -6.22
CA GLY A 137 21.46 22.56 -6.85
C GLY A 137 20.35 22.93 -5.85
N TYR A 138 20.03 22.02 -4.93
CA TYR A 138 19.04 22.23 -3.87
C TYR A 138 19.46 23.33 -2.88
N VAL A 139 20.69 23.28 -2.36
CA VAL A 139 21.18 24.26 -1.37
C VAL A 139 21.25 25.65 -1.96
N ALA A 140 21.78 25.78 -3.18
CA ALA A 140 21.88 27.07 -3.86
C ALA A 140 20.49 27.70 -4.07
N LEU A 141 19.52 26.91 -4.54
CA LEU A 141 18.14 27.38 -4.73
C LEU A 141 17.46 27.73 -3.40
N SER A 142 17.65 26.90 -2.37
CA SER A 142 17.06 27.11 -1.04
C SER A 142 17.54 28.41 -0.39
N LYS A 143 18.81 28.75 -0.57
CA LYS A 143 19.38 30.03 -0.13
C LYS A 143 18.72 31.23 -0.82
N GLU A 144 18.54 31.17 -2.14
CA GLU A 144 17.86 32.24 -2.89
C GLU A 144 16.40 32.43 -2.45
N VAL A 145 15.69 31.33 -2.24
CA VAL A 145 14.31 31.37 -1.77
C VAL A 145 14.23 31.93 -0.36
N THR A 146 15.16 31.54 0.53
CA THR A 146 15.19 32.08 1.91
C THR A 146 15.38 33.59 1.91
N ALA A 147 16.30 34.12 1.10
CA ALA A 147 16.48 35.56 0.97
C ALA A 147 15.20 36.25 0.46
N SER A 148 14.53 35.66 -0.54
CA SER A 148 13.26 36.16 -1.07
C SER A 148 12.11 36.11 -0.05
N ALA A 149 12.10 35.09 0.82
CA ALA A 149 11.12 34.92 1.89
C ALA A 149 11.37 35.94 3.02
N ARG A 150 12.60 36.05 3.53
CA ARG A 150 12.96 37.01 4.60
C ARG A 150 12.76 38.47 4.18
N ALA A 151 12.88 38.78 2.88
CA ALA A 151 12.56 40.11 2.35
C ALA A 151 11.05 40.46 2.43
N ARG A 152 10.17 39.45 2.44
CA ARG A 152 8.71 39.62 2.55
C ARG A 152 8.20 39.44 3.97
N TYR A 153 8.84 38.55 4.71
CA TYR A 153 8.45 38.06 6.01
C TYR A 153 9.65 38.23 6.97
N PRO A 154 9.80 39.41 7.60
CA PRO A 154 10.87 39.63 8.57
C PRO A 154 10.80 38.60 9.70
N GLY A 155 11.93 37.99 10.03
CA GLY A 155 12.01 36.92 11.04
C GLY A 155 11.59 35.54 10.54
N CYS A 156 11.37 35.35 9.23
CA CYS A 156 11.04 34.04 8.68
C CYS A 156 12.17 33.03 8.89
N VAL A 157 11.81 31.91 9.53
CA VAL A 157 12.67 30.77 9.84
C VAL A 157 12.84 29.89 8.62
N SER A 158 14.07 29.47 8.33
CA SER A 158 14.42 28.53 7.26
C SER A 158 14.76 27.16 7.83
N VAL A 159 14.02 26.13 7.39
CA VAL A 159 14.28 24.73 7.73
C VAL A 159 14.74 23.97 6.50
N LEU A 160 15.96 23.44 6.54
CA LEU A 160 16.58 22.70 5.45
C LEU A 160 16.45 21.19 5.67
N SER A 161 15.63 20.52 4.85
CA SER A 161 15.46 19.06 4.91
C SER A 161 16.60 18.32 4.21
N THR A 162 17.05 17.25 4.85
CA THR A 162 18.01 16.29 4.30
C THR A 162 17.35 14.94 4.02
N TRP A 163 16.02 14.91 3.92
CA TRP A 163 15.26 13.69 3.69
C TRP A 163 15.78 12.97 2.43
N CYS A 164 16.05 11.66 2.52
CA CYS A 164 16.68 10.82 1.48
C CYS A 164 18.15 11.11 1.12
N PHE A 165 18.88 11.94 1.88
CA PHE A 165 20.31 12.14 1.64
C PHE A 165 21.10 10.83 1.79
N ASP A 166 21.97 10.54 0.83
CA ASP A 166 22.81 9.34 0.76
C ASP A 166 22.05 8.00 0.80
N TYR A 167 20.72 8.03 0.65
CA TYR A 167 19.86 6.83 0.66
C TYR A 167 19.89 6.07 -0.69
N LEU A 168 20.65 6.54 -1.69
CA LEU A 168 20.72 5.95 -3.04
C LEU A 168 21.68 4.74 -3.10
N PRO A 169 21.27 3.56 -3.64
CA PRO A 169 22.24 2.59 -4.15
C PRO A 169 21.98 2.13 -5.60
N SER A 170 23.06 2.21 -6.38
CA SER A 170 23.63 1.16 -7.28
C SER A 170 23.44 1.15 -8.80
N THR A 171 22.60 1.97 -9.45
CA THR A 171 22.40 1.77 -10.92
C THR A 171 22.68 2.95 -11.86
N TRP A 172 23.07 4.14 -11.38
CA TRP A 172 23.41 5.25 -12.30
C TRP A 172 24.83 5.82 -12.16
N ARG A 173 25.49 5.67 -11.01
CA ARG A 173 26.94 5.84 -10.86
C ARG A 173 27.44 4.90 -9.77
N SER A 174 28.09 3.83 -10.18
CA SER A 174 28.58 2.73 -9.34
C SER A 174 29.89 3.09 -8.61
N SER A 175 29.91 4.16 -7.82
CA SER A 175 30.96 4.37 -6.82
C SER A 175 30.35 4.41 -5.43
N PRO A 176 30.92 3.72 -4.43
CA PRO A 176 30.59 3.89 -3.00
C PRO A 176 30.76 5.33 -2.48
N SER A 177 31.34 6.22 -3.28
CA SER A 177 31.62 7.64 -2.99
C SER A 177 30.70 8.63 -3.75
N CYS A 178 29.58 8.19 -4.32
CA CYS A 178 28.85 8.97 -5.34
C CYS A 178 27.68 9.83 -4.86
N THR A 179 27.42 9.95 -3.55
CA THR A 179 26.43 10.92 -3.07
C THR A 179 27.03 11.92 -2.09
N ASP A 180 27.88 11.53 -1.12
CA ASP A 180 28.55 12.43 -0.15
C ASP A 180 27.69 13.65 0.23
N GLU A 181 26.37 13.50 0.34
CA GLU A 181 25.45 14.65 0.37
C GLU A 181 25.50 15.30 1.74
N TRP A 182 25.55 14.46 2.77
CA TRP A 182 25.81 14.90 4.13
C TRP A 182 27.16 15.60 4.27
N GLU A 183 28.20 15.06 3.64
CA GLU A 183 29.56 15.62 3.68
C GLU A 183 29.66 16.93 2.90
N GLY A 184 29.05 16.99 1.72
CA GLY A 184 28.94 18.19 0.90
C GLY A 184 28.14 19.29 1.59
N LEU A 185 27.02 18.94 2.22
CA LEU A 185 26.21 19.88 3.00
C LEU A 185 26.99 20.42 4.19
N SER A 186 27.69 19.57 4.94
CA SER A 186 28.50 19.99 6.08
C SER A 186 29.61 20.97 5.67
N LYS A 187 30.28 20.71 4.55
CA LYS A 187 31.28 21.63 3.97
C LYS A 187 30.66 22.95 3.50
N ALA A 188 29.45 22.91 2.92
CA ALA A 188 28.76 24.10 2.46
C ALA A 188 28.36 24.99 3.65
N LEU A 189 27.70 24.42 4.66
CA LEU A 189 27.22 25.16 5.84
C LEU A 189 28.34 25.57 6.80
N ALA A 190 29.49 24.88 6.80
CA ALA A 190 30.67 25.36 7.51
C ALA A 190 31.22 26.68 6.96
N ARG A 191 30.92 27.01 5.70
CA ARG A 191 31.33 28.28 5.06
C ARG A 191 30.29 29.37 5.21
N ASP A 192 29.01 28.98 5.15
CA ASP A 192 27.88 29.92 5.12
C ASP A 192 26.59 29.21 5.54
N HIS A 193 26.15 29.48 6.77
CA HIS A 193 24.93 28.93 7.35
C HIS A 193 23.90 29.97 7.79
N ASP A 194 24.17 31.28 7.70
CA ASP A 194 23.32 32.33 8.29
C ASP A 194 21.89 32.39 7.70
N TRP A 195 21.70 31.72 6.57
CA TRP A 195 20.41 31.57 5.91
C TRP A 195 19.62 30.34 6.37
N VAL A 196 20.18 29.43 7.17
CA VAL A 196 19.50 28.23 7.68
C VAL A 196 19.38 28.32 9.19
N ASP A 197 18.18 28.08 9.71
CA ASP A 197 17.92 28.12 11.15
C ASP A 197 17.82 26.71 11.75
N PHE A 198 17.32 25.74 10.98
CA PHE A 198 17.20 24.33 11.41
C PHE A 198 17.60 23.35 10.30
N ILE A 199 18.20 22.23 10.70
CA ILE A 199 18.35 21.03 9.87
C ILE A 199 17.24 20.05 10.21
N LEU A 200 16.45 19.65 9.21
CA LEU A 200 15.55 18.51 9.34
C LEU A 200 16.26 17.26 8.83
N ALA A 201 16.39 16.25 9.69
CA ALA A 201 17.02 14.97 9.34
C ALA A 201 16.11 13.79 9.62
N GLU A 202 16.02 12.86 8.66
CA GLU A 202 15.32 11.60 8.85
C GLU A 202 15.76 10.56 7.81
N SER A 203 15.55 9.28 8.12
CA SER A 203 15.59 8.17 7.18
C SER A 203 14.30 7.34 7.22
N HIS A 204 14.07 6.49 6.21
CA HIS A 204 12.90 5.60 6.19
C HIS A 204 12.85 4.56 7.33
N GLY A 205 13.90 4.41 8.13
CA GLY A 205 14.03 3.41 9.19
C GLY A 205 14.47 3.98 10.52
N ASP A 206 15.75 3.80 10.84
CA ASP A 206 16.42 4.39 12.01
C ASP A 206 16.95 5.79 11.68
N PHE A 207 17.25 6.59 12.70
CA PHE A 207 17.72 7.96 12.47
C PHE A 207 19.04 7.97 11.67
N PRO A 208 19.26 8.92 10.73
CA PRO A 208 20.46 8.96 9.92
C PRO A 208 21.74 8.93 10.77
N ARG A 209 22.68 8.05 10.40
CA ARG A 209 23.96 7.89 11.13
C ARG A 209 24.82 9.14 11.09
N TYR A 210 24.81 9.89 9.98
CA TYR A 210 25.75 11.00 9.80
C TYR A 210 25.64 12.07 10.91
N PRO A 211 24.45 12.66 11.22
CA PRO A 211 24.34 13.58 12.34
C PRO A 211 24.71 12.99 13.70
N LEU A 212 24.50 11.69 13.92
CA LEU A 212 24.86 11.01 15.16
C LEU A 212 26.38 10.86 15.32
N ASP A 213 27.08 10.59 14.23
CA ASP A 213 28.50 10.25 14.21
C ASP A 213 29.42 11.46 13.97
N LYS A 214 28.94 12.45 13.20
CA LYS A 214 29.72 13.62 12.75
C LYS A 214 29.20 14.95 13.31
N GLY A 215 28.02 14.95 13.93
CA GLY A 215 27.32 16.16 14.35
C GLY A 215 26.43 16.74 13.24
N VAL A 216 25.55 17.65 13.64
CA VAL A 216 24.60 18.30 12.74
C VAL A 216 25.34 19.24 11.79
N PRO A 217 25.09 19.20 10.46
CA PRO A 217 25.68 20.15 9.52
C PRO A 217 25.51 21.61 9.97
N GLY A 218 26.62 22.35 9.99
CA GLY A 218 26.65 23.75 10.45
C GLY A 218 26.53 23.95 11.97
N GLY A 219 26.43 22.88 12.77
CA GLY A 219 26.19 22.98 14.22
C GLY A 219 24.82 23.54 14.58
N LEU A 220 23.88 23.51 13.63
CA LEU A 220 22.56 24.10 13.76
C LEU A 220 21.62 23.22 14.61
N PRO A 221 20.57 23.81 15.21
CA PRO A 221 19.47 23.06 15.80
C PRO A 221 18.87 22.04 14.81
N GLN A 222 18.46 20.88 15.33
CA GLN A 222 17.98 19.77 14.54
C GLN A 222 16.53 19.42 14.87
N VAL A 223 15.74 19.11 13.85
CA VAL A 223 14.41 18.51 13.97
C VAL A 223 14.36 17.19 13.20
N ASN A 224 13.46 16.29 13.56
CA ASN A 224 13.25 15.02 12.85
C ASN A 224 11.93 15.00 12.06
N PHE A 225 11.70 13.92 11.31
CA PHE A 225 10.51 13.74 10.48
C PHE A 225 9.99 12.29 10.53
N PRO A 226 9.75 11.71 11.72
CA PRO A 226 9.55 10.27 11.85
C PRO A 226 8.33 9.80 11.06
N GLU A 227 8.47 8.69 10.34
CA GLU A 227 7.35 8.00 9.71
C GLU A 227 6.53 7.27 10.78
N ILE A 228 5.26 7.66 10.94
CA ILE A 228 4.41 7.14 12.02
C ILE A 228 3.13 6.43 11.54
N SER A 229 2.95 6.23 10.24
CA SER A 229 1.68 5.79 9.62
C SER A 229 1.79 4.56 8.71
N MET A 230 2.88 4.44 7.95
CA MET A 230 3.09 3.47 6.88
C MET A 230 3.90 2.25 7.31
N ASN A 231 4.65 2.35 8.41
CA ASN A 231 5.58 1.32 8.84
C ASN A 231 4.89 -0.03 9.08
N GLY A 232 5.45 -1.09 8.49
CA GLY A 232 5.12 -2.48 8.84
C GLY A 232 3.77 -3.02 8.38
N GLN A 233 2.89 -2.23 7.74
CA GLN A 233 1.52 -2.65 7.42
C GLN A 233 1.09 -2.22 6.01
N PHE A 234 0.31 -3.05 5.31
CA PHE A 234 -0.40 -2.65 4.09
C PHE A 234 -1.80 -3.32 3.97
N PRO A 235 -2.87 -2.58 3.62
CA PRO A 235 -2.95 -1.12 3.50
C PRO A 235 -2.62 -0.36 4.79
N TRP A 236 -2.02 0.82 4.67
CA TRP A 236 -1.74 1.74 5.78
C TRP A 236 -3.06 2.12 6.45
N GLY A 237 -3.15 1.96 7.77
CA GLY A 237 -4.38 2.13 8.53
C GLY A 237 -5.51 1.13 8.26
N GLY A 238 -5.33 0.19 7.33
CA GLY A 238 -6.44 -0.59 6.77
C GLY A 238 -7.09 -1.62 7.69
N TYR A 239 -6.63 -1.72 8.94
CA TYR A 239 -7.11 -2.64 9.96
C TYR A 239 -7.47 -1.92 11.27
N GLY A 240 -7.68 -0.60 11.24
CA GLY A 240 -8.02 0.20 12.42
C GLY A 240 -6.83 1.01 12.92
N ALA A 241 -6.80 1.28 14.23
CA ALA A 241 -5.70 1.98 14.88
C ALA A 241 -4.35 1.27 14.65
N ASN A 242 -3.28 2.06 14.53
CA ASN A 242 -1.91 1.63 14.28
C ASN A 242 -0.93 2.19 15.36
N PRO A 243 -1.14 1.90 16.66
CA PRO A 243 -0.24 2.38 17.69
C PRO A 243 1.13 1.71 17.62
N LEU A 244 2.20 2.50 17.76
CA LEU A 244 3.61 2.06 17.64
C LEU A 244 4.50 2.55 18.82
N PRO A 245 4.07 2.46 20.10
CA PRO A 245 4.84 3.03 21.22
C PRO A 245 6.25 2.46 21.39
N GLU A 246 6.44 1.14 21.31
CA GLU A 246 7.78 0.53 21.48
C GLU A 246 8.71 0.95 20.33
N ARG A 247 8.20 0.96 19.10
CA ARG A 247 8.98 1.44 17.95
C ARG A 247 9.38 2.90 18.10
N LEU A 248 8.45 3.77 18.49
CA LEU A 248 8.71 5.21 18.58
C LEU A 248 9.63 5.54 19.75
N GLN A 249 9.53 4.82 20.87
CA GLN A 249 10.50 4.90 21.96
C GLN A 249 11.92 4.56 21.45
N ARG A 250 12.09 3.47 20.70
CA ARG A 250 13.39 3.08 20.14
C ARG A 250 13.98 4.16 19.21
N LEU A 251 13.14 4.86 18.44
CA LEU A 251 13.60 5.98 17.61
C LEU A 251 13.97 7.20 18.45
N TRP A 252 13.16 7.52 19.46
CA TRP A 252 13.44 8.62 20.38
C TRP A 252 14.75 8.39 21.14
N ASP A 253 15.03 7.18 21.61
CA ASP A 253 16.26 6.87 22.35
C ASP A 253 17.54 7.12 21.52
N GLN A 254 17.46 7.12 20.18
CA GLN A 254 18.59 7.47 19.30
C GLN A 254 18.87 8.99 19.28
N THR A 255 17.86 9.80 19.61
CA THR A 255 17.83 11.24 19.34
C THR A 255 17.50 12.11 20.55
N ARG A 256 17.09 11.51 21.68
CA ARG A 256 16.81 12.19 22.96
C ARG A 256 17.97 13.10 23.34
N GLY A 257 17.66 14.35 23.67
CA GLY A 257 18.66 15.37 24.02
C GLY A 257 19.41 16.00 22.83
N ARG A 258 19.06 15.64 21.59
CA ARG A 258 19.67 16.23 20.37
C ARG A 258 18.70 17.06 19.54
N LEU A 259 17.40 16.79 19.64
CA LEU A 259 16.38 17.44 18.81
C LEU A 259 15.78 18.66 19.52
N ALA A 260 15.57 19.72 18.75
CA ALA A 260 14.85 20.93 19.16
C ALA A 260 13.33 20.81 18.95
N GLY A 261 12.87 19.72 18.32
CA GLY A 261 11.47 19.46 17.97
C GLY A 261 11.37 18.45 16.82
N GLY A 262 10.20 18.36 16.18
CA GLY A 262 9.99 17.43 15.09
C GLY A 262 8.70 17.65 14.31
N VAL A 263 8.63 17.01 13.13
CA VAL A 263 7.48 17.07 12.21
C VAL A 263 7.08 15.64 11.85
N PRO A 264 6.28 14.95 12.68
CA PRO A 264 5.90 13.57 12.39
C PRO A 264 5.08 13.47 11.10
N TYR A 265 5.42 12.49 10.25
CA TYR A 265 4.76 12.24 8.98
C TYR A 265 3.57 11.30 9.12
N SER A 266 2.39 11.73 8.69
CA SER A 266 1.13 10.99 8.80
C SER A 266 0.37 10.91 7.47
N GLU A 267 -0.09 9.70 7.13
CA GLU A 267 -0.99 9.39 6.00
C GLU A 267 -2.48 9.37 6.40
N GLY A 268 -2.85 9.60 7.66
CA GLY A 268 -4.27 9.52 8.06
C GLY A 268 -4.57 9.73 9.53
N ILE A 269 -5.73 9.24 9.95
CA ILE A 269 -6.20 9.37 11.35
C ILE A 269 -5.87 8.14 12.20
N PHE A 270 -5.53 7.02 11.57
CA PHE A 270 -5.31 5.73 12.24
C PHE A 270 -4.04 5.66 13.10
N GLU A 271 -3.13 6.61 12.94
CA GLU A 271 -1.92 6.72 13.76
C GLU A 271 -2.00 7.85 14.81
N ASP A 272 -3.20 8.34 15.13
CA ASP A 272 -3.42 9.46 16.05
C ASP A 272 -2.63 9.35 17.38
N ILE A 273 -2.59 8.16 17.99
CA ILE A 273 -1.79 7.88 19.20
C ILE A 273 -0.29 8.19 18.98
N ASN A 274 0.23 7.88 17.79
CA ASN A 274 1.63 8.11 17.44
C ASN A 274 1.96 9.60 17.32
N LYS A 275 1.01 10.42 16.84
CA LYS A 275 1.15 11.89 16.86
C LYS A 275 1.42 12.38 18.28
N ILE A 276 0.65 11.87 19.24
CA ILE A 276 0.75 12.28 20.64
C ILE A 276 2.05 11.79 21.26
N ILE A 277 2.46 10.54 21.03
CA ILE A 277 3.77 10.04 21.48
C ILE A 277 4.89 10.97 21.00
N CYS A 278 4.94 11.29 19.70
CA CYS A 278 5.95 12.18 19.16
C CYS A 278 5.89 13.58 19.78
N CYS A 279 4.69 14.14 19.94
CA CYS A 279 4.53 15.47 20.52
C CYS A 279 5.00 15.52 21.98
N ARG A 280 4.66 14.49 22.77
CA ARG A 280 5.10 14.37 24.16
C ARG A 280 6.61 14.28 24.29
N PHE A 281 7.29 13.58 23.39
CA PHE A 281 8.76 13.57 23.36
C PHE A 281 9.38 14.96 23.14
N TYR A 282 8.76 15.80 22.31
CA TYR A 282 9.27 17.16 22.06
C TYR A 282 8.95 18.13 23.20
N TRP A 283 7.86 17.87 23.94
CA TRP A 283 7.44 18.71 25.06
C TRP A 283 8.14 18.36 26.38
N ASP A 284 8.25 17.07 26.67
CA ASP A 284 8.89 16.51 27.85
C ASP A 284 9.84 15.37 27.42
N PRO A 285 11.12 15.67 27.18
CA PRO A 285 12.09 14.70 26.66
C PRO A 285 12.29 13.45 27.52
N ASP A 286 12.01 13.55 28.82
CA ASP A 286 12.21 12.46 29.78
C ASP A 286 11.02 11.48 29.81
N GLN A 287 9.83 11.93 29.40
CA GLN A 287 8.63 11.11 29.33
C GLN A 287 8.82 9.90 28.38
N SER A 288 8.27 8.75 28.78
CA SER A 288 8.28 7.56 27.94
C SER A 288 7.08 7.52 26.98
N ALA A 289 7.19 6.76 25.88
CA ALA A 289 6.05 6.47 25.01
C ALA A 289 4.89 5.82 25.78
N ALA A 290 5.20 4.96 26.75
CA ALA A 290 4.19 4.31 27.58
C ALA A 290 3.38 5.33 28.38
N ASP A 291 4.05 6.29 29.03
CA ASP A 291 3.38 7.34 29.80
C ASP A 291 2.54 8.24 28.89
N ALA A 292 3.05 8.59 27.71
CA ALA A 292 2.30 9.37 26.72
C ALA A 292 1.02 8.65 26.25
N VAL A 293 1.09 7.32 26.01
CA VAL A 293 -0.10 6.53 25.66
C VAL A 293 -1.08 6.44 26.82
N LYS A 294 -0.61 6.28 28.06
CA LYS A 294 -1.48 6.25 29.25
C LYS A 294 -2.18 7.59 29.46
N GLU A 295 -1.48 8.70 29.29
CA GLU A 295 -2.04 10.06 29.32
C GLU A 295 -3.12 10.24 28.24
N TYR A 296 -2.84 9.82 27.01
CA TYR A 296 -3.81 9.83 25.92
C TYR A 296 -5.09 9.03 26.24
N ILE A 297 -4.94 7.81 26.77
CA ILE A 297 -6.09 6.97 27.13
C ILE A 297 -6.93 7.62 28.22
N ALA A 298 -6.28 8.17 29.26
CA ALA A 298 -6.97 8.84 30.35
C ALA A 298 -7.75 10.07 29.87
N PHE A 299 -7.18 10.83 28.94
CA PHE A 299 -7.77 12.05 28.39
C PHE A 299 -8.90 11.77 27.38
N GLU A 300 -8.66 10.93 26.37
CA GLU A 300 -9.62 10.70 25.28
C GLU A 300 -10.75 9.74 25.69
N PHE A 301 -10.49 8.81 26.64
CA PHE A 301 -11.45 7.75 27.00
C PHE A 301 -11.88 7.80 28.47
N SER A 302 -11.01 7.38 29.38
CA SER A 302 -11.24 7.42 30.84
C SER A 302 -9.98 6.99 31.60
N PRO A 303 -9.66 7.59 32.75
CA PRO A 303 -8.63 7.09 33.67
C PRO A 303 -8.87 5.65 34.13
N ASP A 304 -10.13 5.22 34.21
CA ASP A 304 -10.51 3.89 34.75
C ASP A 304 -10.13 2.73 33.81
N VAL A 305 -9.84 3.01 32.54
CA VAL A 305 -9.54 1.97 31.52
C VAL A 305 -8.08 1.98 31.07
N VAL A 306 -7.22 2.81 31.69
CA VAL A 306 -5.84 3.06 31.25
C VAL A 306 -5.03 1.78 31.12
N GLU A 307 -5.03 0.93 32.14
CA GLU A 307 -4.18 -0.27 32.15
C GLU A 307 -4.68 -1.32 31.14
N ASP A 308 -5.99 -1.52 31.03
CA ASP A 308 -6.58 -2.50 30.10
C ASP A 308 -6.36 -2.11 28.64
N VAL A 309 -6.62 -0.84 28.30
CA VAL A 309 -6.43 -0.33 26.94
C VAL A 309 -4.95 -0.27 26.58
N PHE A 310 -4.07 0.11 27.51
CA PHE A 310 -2.63 0.09 27.28
C PHE A 310 -2.10 -1.33 27.01
N ALA A 311 -2.54 -2.32 27.81
CA ALA A 311 -2.18 -3.72 27.58
C ALA A 311 -2.68 -4.23 26.21
N ALA A 312 -3.89 -3.85 25.79
CA ALA A 312 -4.39 -4.17 24.46
C ALA A 312 -3.55 -3.55 23.35
N ILE A 313 -3.12 -2.28 23.50
CA ILE A 313 -2.24 -1.58 22.55
C ILE A 313 -0.89 -2.30 22.39
N GLN A 314 -0.28 -2.77 23.48
CA GLN A 314 0.96 -3.54 23.41
C GLN A 314 0.82 -4.84 22.59
N ILE A 315 -0.33 -5.50 22.69
CA ILE A 315 -0.64 -6.67 21.85
C ILE A 315 -0.85 -6.25 20.38
N MET A 316 -1.56 -5.15 20.14
CA MET A 316 -1.82 -4.64 18.78
C MET A 316 -0.52 -4.26 18.04
N GLU A 317 0.45 -3.64 18.73
CA GLU A 317 1.76 -3.29 18.16
C GLU A 317 2.54 -4.57 17.77
N LYS A 318 2.53 -5.60 18.62
CA LYS A 318 3.14 -6.90 18.28
C LYS A 318 2.48 -7.56 17.05
N ASN A 319 1.17 -7.40 16.92
CA ASN A 319 0.38 -7.87 15.78
C ASN A 319 0.44 -6.93 14.55
N HIS A 320 1.16 -5.82 14.62
CA HIS A 320 1.20 -4.80 13.58
C HIS A 320 1.88 -5.23 12.27
N PRO A 321 3.00 -5.98 12.28
CA PRO A 321 3.67 -6.39 11.05
C PRO A 321 2.77 -7.25 10.14
N ARG A 322 2.25 -6.66 9.07
CA ARG A 322 1.32 -7.27 8.10
C ARG A 322 1.70 -6.83 6.69
N GLN A 323 2.76 -7.42 6.14
CA GLN A 323 3.17 -7.13 4.77
C GLN A 323 2.85 -8.28 3.81
N ILE A 324 2.21 -7.93 2.70
CA ILE A 324 2.11 -8.75 1.50
C ILE A 324 3.01 -8.08 0.44
N ALA A 325 4.11 -8.76 0.10
CA ALA A 325 4.79 -8.74 -1.22
C ALA A 325 5.56 -7.50 -1.74
N ARG A 326 5.75 -6.38 -1.02
CA ARG A 326 6.62 -5.29 -1.55
C ARG A 326 8.11 -5.41 -1.22
N CYS A 327 8.48 -6.15 -0.18
CA CYS A 327 9.86 -6.45 0.19
C CYS A 327 9.87 -7.86 0.77
N ASN A 328 10.82 -8.71 0.38
CA ASN A 328 10.91 -10.15 0.71
C ASN A 328 10.83 -10.48 2.22
N TYR A 329 9.65 -10.41 2.82
CA TYR A 329 9.36 -10.85 4.19
C TYR A 329 7.96 -11.47 4.25
N SER A 330 7.85 -12.60 4.93
CA SER A 330 6.63 -13.38 5.11
C SER A 330 5.61 -12.64 5.97
N VAL A 331 4.33 -12.91 5.74
CA VAL A 331 3.24 -12.55 6.66
C VAL A 331 3.52 -13.20 8.01
N ASN A 332 3.77 -12.39 9.06
CA ASN A 332 3.77 -12.94 10.42
C ASN A 332 2.33 -13.30 10.79
N ALA A 333 2.13 -14.50 11.32
CA ALA A 333 0.84 -14.91 11.84
C ALA A 333 0.45 -14.00 13.01
N ILE A 334 -0.81 -13.53 13.04
CA ILE A 334 -1.36 -12.81 14.18
C ILE A 334 -1.26 -13.69 15.44
N ASP A 335 -0.68 -13.12 16.49
CA ASP A 335 -0.40 -13.75 17.78
C ASP A 335 -1.68 -14.27 18.46
N ASP A 336 -1.55 -15.30 19.31
CA ASP A 336 -2.68 -15.91 20.02
C ASP A 336 -3.30 -15.00 21.10
N ARG A 337 -2.56 -13.98 21.53
CA ARG A 337 -3.08 -12.92 22.42
C ARG A 337 -4.03 -11.95 21.73
N ALA A 338 -4.31 -12.07 20.43
CA ALA A 338 -5.34 -11.26 19.77
C ALA A 338 -6.72 -11.38 20.46
N GLY A 339 -7.07 -12.57 20.97
CA GLY A 339 -8.29 -12.76 21.77
C GLY A 339 -8.24 -12.12 23.17
N GLU A 340 -7.05 -11.94 23.75
CA GLU A 340 -6.86 -11.21 25.00
C GLU A 340 -7.09 -9.71 24.78
N ALA A 341 -6.49 -9.13 23.74
CA ALA A 341 -6.72 -7.72 23.38
C ALA A 341 -8.20 -7.40 23.15
N ALA A 342 -8.93 -8.28 22.44
CA ALA A 342 -10.37 -8.13 22.25
C ALA A 342 -11.14 -8.10 23.58
N ARG A 343 -10.85 -9.02 24.51
CA ARG A 343 -11.51 -9.04 25.83
C ARG A 343 -11.20 -7.81 26.68
N LEU A 344 -9.96 -7.31 26.66
CA LEU A 344 -9.57 -6.08 27.36
C LEU A 344 -10.36 -4.88 26.83
N ILE A 345 -10.46 -4.74 25.50
CA ILE A 345 -11.22 -3.66 24.86
C ILE A 345 -12.73 -3.79 25.12
N GLU A 346 -13.30 -5.00 25.10
CA GLU A 346 -14.70 -5.24 25.46
C GLU A 346 -15.00 -4.86 26.92
N GLY A 347 -14.10 -5.21 27.85
CA GLY A 347 -14.20 -4.84 29.26
C GLY A 347 -14.16 -3.33 29.47
N ALA A 348 -13.22 -2.65 28.81
CA ALA A 348 -13.14 -1.19 28.82
C ALA A 348 -14.38 -0.53 28.20
N ASP A 349 -14.89 -1.02 27.06
CA ASP A 349 -16.11 -0.50 26.43
C ASP A 349 -17.31 -0.52 27.37
N ALA A 350 -17.46 -1.58 28.18
CA ALA A 350 -18.59 -1.75 29.09
C ALA A 350 -18.71 -0.66 30.17
N VAL A 351 -17.60 0.00 30.52
CA VAL A 351 -17.57 1.05 31.57
C VAL A 351 -17.44 2.46 31.01
N LEU A 352 -17.17 2.61 29.71
CA LEU A 352 -17.07 3.93 29.08
C LEU A 352 -18.42 4.62 28.91
N THR A 353 -18.38 5.95 28.94
CA THR A 353 -19.56 6.78 28.66
C THR A 353 -20.06 6.56 27.23
N PRO A 354 -21.36 6.77 26.95
CA PRO A 354 -21.88 6.72 25.58
C PRO A 354 -21.10 7.62 24.59
N GLN A 355 -20.66 8.80 25.05
CA GLN A 355 -19.91 9.76 24.25
C GLN A 355 -18.54 9.19 23.85
N ALA A 356 -17.76 8.67 24.80
CA ALA A 356 -16.45 8.07 24.53
C ALA A 356 -16.58 6.87 23.59
N ARG A 357 -17.61 6.03 23.76
CA ARG A 357 -17.84 4.86 22.91
C ARG A 357 -18.14 5.18 21.46
N CYS A 358 -18.79 6.32 21.20
CA CYS A 358 -19.09 6.78 19.85
C CYS A 358 -17.96 7.59 19.22
N ALA A 359 -16.91 7.96 19.97
CA ALA A 359 -15.78 8.69 19.44
C ALA A 359 -15.01 7.85 18.43
N TRP A 360 -14.62 8.44 17.31
CA TRP A 360 -13.93 7.73 16.23
C TRP A 360 -12.63 7.07 16.69
N ARG A 361 -11.88 7.71 17.60
CA ARG A 361 -10.65 7.18 18.22
C ARG A 361 -10.88 5.86 18.93
N TRP A 362 -11.93 5.81 19.73
CA TRP A 362 -12.31 4.58 20.42
C TRP A 362 -12.74 3.51 19.43
N ARG A 363 -13.59 3.88 18.46
CA ARG A 363 -14.08 2.95 17.44
C ARG A 363 -12.95 2.30 16.64
N ILE A 364 -11.92 3.05 16.23
CA ILE A 364 -10.82 2.47 15.44
C ILE A 364 -9.93 1.51 16.27
N LEU A 365 -9.86 1.68 17.60
CA LEU A 365 -9.21 0.73 18.51
C LEU A 365 -10.05 -0.54 18.70
N VAL A 366 -11.36 -0.40 18.88
CA VAL A 366 -12.30 -1.53 18.97
C VAL A 366 -12.26 -2.37 17.69
N LEU A 367 -12.32 -1.70 16.53
CA LEU A 367 -12.27 -2.35 15.23
C LEU A 367 -10.94 -3.06 15.00
N ARG A 368 -9.82 -2.45 15.44
CA ARG A 368 -8.50 -3.11 15.40
C ARG A 368 -8.48 -4.40 16.22
N ALA A 369 -8.98 -4.38 17.46
CA ALA A 369 -9.02 -5.56 18.31
C ALA A 369 -9.88 -6.69 17.70
N LEU A 370 -11.06 -6.33 17.17
CA LEU A 370 -11.97 -7.24 16.49
C LEU A 370 -11.35 -7.88 15.25
N ILE A 371 -10.73 -7.06 14.40
CA ILE A 371 -10.09 -7.52 13.17
C ILE A 371 -8.93 -8.47 13.49
N ASP A 372 -8.11 -8.16 14.50
CA ASP A 372 -6.99 -9.00 14.91
C ASP A 372 -7.46 -10.36 15.41
N GLN A 373 -8.52 -10.37 16.23
CA GLN A 373 -9.16 -11.59 16.72
C GLN A 373 -9.71 -12.44 15.57
N GLU A 374 -10.42 -11.84 14.62
CA GLU A 374 -10.98 -12.55 13.47
C GLU A 374 -9.88 -13.10 12.55
N LEU A 375 -8.81 -12.35 12.32
CA LEU A 375 -7.65 -12.83 11.56
C LEU A 375 -6.95 -14.00 12.27
N HIS A 376 -6.80 -13.94 13.59
CA HIS A 376 -6.29 -15.06 14.37
C HIS A 376 -7.22 -16.29 14.31
N ALA A 377 -8.52 -16.10 14.47
CA ALA A 377 -9.52 -17.17 14.34
C ALA A 377 -9.52 -17.80 12.95
N ASN A 378 -9.27 -17.01 11.89
CA ASN A 378 -9.14 -17.50 10.52
C ASN A 378 -7.97 -18.48 10.37
N ASN A 379 -6.84 -18.23 11.03
CA ASN A 379 -5.69 -19.15 11.03
C ASN A 379 -6.05 -20.53 11.60
N GLN A 380 -7.11 -20.60 12.42
CA GLN A 380 -7.67 -21.82 13.02
C GLN A 380 -8.91 -22.35 12.27
N GLY A 381 -9.35 -21.70 11.17
CA GLY A 381 -10.55 -22.07 10.43
C GLY A 381 -11.87 -21.72 11.13
N ARG A 382 -11.87 -20.73 12.04
CA ARG A 382 -13.01 -20.36 12.89
C ARG A 382 -13.54 -18.94 12.68
N ALA A 383 -13.02 -18.21 11.68
CA ALA A 383 -13.39 -16.81 11.46
C ALA A 383 -14.84 -16.63 11.01
N LYS A 384 -15.44 -15.52 11.43
CA LYS A 384 -16.77 -15.07 11.02
C LYS A 384 -16.61 -13.96 9.98
N ALA A 385 -16.72 -14.33 8.71
CA ALA A 385 -16.55 -13.41 7.58
C ALA A 385 -17.42 -12.13 7.70
N ASP A 386 -18.62 -12.23 8.28
CA ASP A 386 -19.52 -11.09 8.49
C ASP A 386 -19.04 -10.08 9.54
N VAL A 387 -18.30 -10.55 10.54
CA VAL A 387 -17.75 -9.69 11.60
C VAL A 387 -16.60 -8.87 11.03
N PHE A 388 -15.64 -9.54 10.37
CA PHE A 388 -14.52 -8.87 9.70
C PHE A 388 -15.00 -7.85 8.65
N ARG A 389 -16.00 -8.22 7.84
CA ARG A 389 -16.55 -7.32 6.81
C ARG A 389 -17.12 -6.04 7.41
N ARG A 390 -18.04 -6.16 8.38
CA ARG A 390 -18.68 -5.01 9.01
C ARG A 390 -17.66 -4.10 9.69
N ALA A 391 -16.63 -4.69 10.30
CA ALA A 391 -15.55 -3.91 10.90
C ALA A 391 -14.81 -3.06 9.85
N CYS A 392 -14.44 -3.66 8.72
CA CYS A 392 -13.79 -2.91 7.63
C CYS A 392 -14.70 -1.86 6.98
N GLU A 393 -16.00 -2.13 6.85
CA GLU A 393 -16.99 -1.17 6.34
C GLU A 393 -17.11 0.05 7.27
N GLU A 394 -17.15 -0.18 8.58
CA GLU A 394 -17.15 0.89 9.58
C GLU A 394 -15.86 1.72 9.50
N LEU A 395 -14.70 1.09 9.35
CA LEU A 395 -13.45 1.81 9.13
C LEU A 395 -13.48 2.70 7.87
N VAL A 396 -14.08 2.22 6.77
CA VAL A 396 -14.22 3.05 5.56
C VAL A 396 -15.06 4.29 5.83
N GLN A 397 -16.15 4.15 6.57
CA GLN A 397 -17.02 5.27 6.94
C GLN A 397 -16.29 6.27 7.84
N ILE A 398 -15.61 5.78 8.89
CA ILE A 398 -14.85 6.63 9.82
C ILE A 398 -13.74 7.39 9.09
N TYR A 399 -13.05 6.74 8.14
CA TYR A 399 -11.93 7.35 7.42
C TYR A 399 -12.36 8.22 6.24
N HIS A 400 -13.65 8.23 5.88
CA HIS A 400 -14.15 8.78 4.61
C HIS A 400 -13.38 8.24 3.40
N ALA A 401 -13.12 6.92 3.40
CA ALA A 401 -12.21 6.25 2.48
C ALA A 401 -12.89 5.60 1.27
N GLU A 402 -14.15 5.95 0.96
CA GLU A 402 -14.93 5.34 -0.13
C GLU A 402 -14.26 5.51 -1.51
N LYS A 403 -13.55 6.63 -1.68
CA LYS A 403 -12.78 6.99 -2.89
C LYS A 403 -11.28 7.03 -2.65
N ALA A 404 -10.81 6.60 -1.48
CA ALA A 404 -9.39 6.63 -1.14
C ALA A 404 -8.60 5.61 -1.96
N ARG A 405 -7.30 5.89 -2.15
CA ARG A 405 -6.38 4.94 -2.78
C ARG A 405 -6.29 3.67 -1.93
N ASN A 406 -6.11 2.52 -2.59
CA ASN A 406 -5.99 1.22 -1.92
C ASN A 406 -4.88 1.16 -0.87
N ALA A 407 -3.86 2.03 -0.97
CA ALA A 407 -2.78 2.10 -0.01
C ALA A 407 -3.21 2.56 1.39
N VAL A 408 -4.27 3.37 1.49
CA VAL A 408 -4.79 3.93 2.76
C VAL A 408 -6.25 3.54 3.03
N ARG A 409 -6.84 2.72 2.15
CA ARG A 409 -8.23 2.30 2.25
C ARG A 409 -8.33 1.00 3.08
N PRO A 410 -9.20 0.94 4.10
CA PRO A 410 -9.54 -0.31 4.77
C PRO A 410 -9.97 -1.41 3.80
N ARG A 411 -9.70 -2.66 4.16
CA ARG A 411 -10.02 -3.80 3.29
C ARG A 411 -11.53 -4.00 3.20
N THR A 412 -12.18 -3.37 2.24
CA THR A 412 -13.58 -3.67 1.95
C THR A 412 -13.68 -5.00 1.22
N ILE A 413 -14.21 -6.00 1.92
CA ILE A 413 -14.92 -7.09 1.26
C ILE A 413 -16.28 -6.49 0.93
N ARG A 414 -16.48 -5.96 -0.30
CA ARG A 414 -17.81 -5.46 -0.65
C ARG A 414 -18.83 -6.58 -0.45
N PRO A 415 -20.04 -6.29 0.06
CA PRO A 415 -21.15 -7.20 -0.04
C PRO A 415 -21.27 -7.63 -1.49
N PHE A 416 -21.58 -8.91 -1.67
CA PHE A 416 -21.92 -9.48 -2.94
C PHE A 416 -23.10 -8.67 -3.52
N GLU A 417 -22.85 -7.69 -4.39
CA GLU A 417 -23.89 -7.33 -5.37
C GLU A 417 -23.99 -8.55 -6.27
N SER A 418 -25.06 -9.31 -6.04
CA SER A 418 -25.39 -10.56 -6.70
C SER A 418 -25.48 -10.37 -8.22
N GLN A 419 -24.33 -10.49 -8.87
CA GLN A 419 -24.21 -11.19 -10.14
C GLN A 419 -23.18 -12.30 -9.98
N GLU A 420 -23.31 -13.08 -8.89
CA GLU A 420 -22.75 -14.43 -8.90
C GLU A 420 -23.35 -15.09 -10.14
N PRO A 421 -22.55 -15.56 -11.11
CA PRO A 421 -23.11 -16.24 -12.26
C PRO A 421 -23.93 -17.40 -11.71
N VAL A 422 -25.23 -17.40 -12.00
CA VAL A 422 -26.05 -18.58 -11.74
C VAL A 422 -25.45 -19.64 -12.63
N ILE A 423 -24.69 -20.57 -12.04
CA ILE A 423 -24.21 -21.73 -12.76
C ILE A 423 -25.46 -22.49 -13.17
N SER A 424 -25.83 -22.37 -14.45
CA SER A 424 -27.02 -23.00 -14.96
C SER A 424 -26.89 -24.51 -14.78
N VAL A 425 -28.02 -25.18 -14.61
CA VAL A 425 -28.08 -26.65 -14.62
C VAL A 425 -27.44 -27.19 -15.91
N ASP A 426 -27.54 -26.44 -17.00
CA ASP A 426 -26.90 -26.76 -18.27
C ASP A 426 -25.36 -26.75 -18.20
N TYR A 427 -24.74 -25.80 -17.49
CA TYR A 427 -23.28 -25.78 -17.30
C TYR A 427 -22.82 -27.00 -16.48
N ALA A 428 -23.44 -27.23 -15.32
CA ALA A 428 -23.05 -28.35 -14.46
C ALA A 428 -23.24 -29.70 -15.17
N ARG A 429 -24.32 -29.85 -15.95
CA ARG A 429 -24.55 -31.01 -16.80
C ARG A 429 -23.49 -31.14 -17.89
N ALA A 430 -23.14 -30.05 -18.57
CA ALA A 430 -22.11 -30.06 -19.62
C ALA A 430 -20.72 -30.45 -19.09
N VAL A 431 -20.34 -29.97 -17.89
CA VAL A 431 -19.10 -30.38 -17.21
C VAL A 431 -19.15 -31.88 -16.93
N ALA A 432 -20.22 -32.38 -16.30
CA ALA A 432 -20.35 -33.79 -15.97
C ALA A 432 -20.34 -34.71 -17.21
N GLU A 433 -21.07 -34.36 -18.27
CA GLU A 433 -21.13 -35.08 -19.56
C GLU A 433 -19.77 -35.12 -20.26
N SER A 434 -18.94 -34.10 -20.04
CA SER A 434 -17.60 -34.01 -20.61
C SER A 434 -16.52 -34.80 -19.85
N LYS A 435 -16.91 -35.47 -18.76
CA LYS A 435 -16.13 -36.43 -17.96
C LYS A 435 -14.75 -35.89 -17.53
N PRO A 436 -14.70 -34.87 -16.66
CA PRO A 436 -13.45 -34.38 -16.12
C PRO A 436 -12.75 -35.47 -15.28
N LEU A 437 -11.43 -35.39 -15.24
CA LEU A 437 -10.59 -36.23 -14.38
C LEU A 437 -10.73 -35.81 -12.90
N ALA A 438 -10.95 -34.52 -12.65
CA ALA A 438 -11.28 -34.00 -11.33
C ALA A 438 -12.24 -32.82 -11.46
N TRP A 439 -13.21 -32.69 -10.54
CA TRP A 439 -14.13 -31.57 -10.51
C TRP A 439 -14.46 -31.13 -9.08
N TRP A 440 -14.09 -29.91 -8.72
CA TRP A 440 -14.36 -29.33 -7.41
C TRP A 440 -15.36 -28.18 -7.56
N THR A 441 -16.59 -28.40 -7.11
CA THR A 441 -17.66 -27.38 -7.14
C THR A 441 -17.39 -26.22 -6.17
N MET A 442 -16.58 -26.45 -5.13
CA MET A 442 -16.21 -25.47 -4.11
C MET A 442 -17.40 -24.88 -3.32
N ARG A 443 -18.45 -25.68 -3.13
CA ARG A 443 -19.66 -25.27 -2.38
C ARG A 443 -19.62 -25.65 -0.91
N GLU A 444 -18.88 -26.70 -0.57
CA GLU A 444 -18.72 -27.23 0.77
C GLU A 444 -17.27 -27.71 0.98
N PHE A 445 -16.77 -27.55 2.21
CA PHE A 445 -15.48 -28.07 2.66
C PHE A 445 -15.71 -28.91 3.90
N ASP A 446 -15.02 -30.04 4.01
CA ASP A 446 -14.95 -30.82 5.24
C ASP A 446 -13.51 -30.81 5.74
N ASN A 447 -13.25 -30.16 6.87
CA ASN A 447 -11.91 -30.03 7.45
C ASN A 447 -10.82 -29.59 6.43
N ARG A 448 -11.16 -28.61 5.57
CA ARG A 448 -10.35 -28.10 4.42
C ARG A 448 -10.23 -29.05 3.22
N THR A 449 -10.82 -30.23 3.25
CA THR A 449 -10.92 -31.10 2.09
C THR A 449 -12.10 -30.69 1.21
N VAL A 450 -11.88 -30.63 -0.10
CA VAL A 450 -12.91 -30.40 -1.12
C VAL A 450 -13.09 -31.71 -1.89
N LYS A 451 -14.30 -32.26 -1.85
CA LYS A 451 -14.63 -33.53 -2.51
C LYS A 451 -14.55 -33.40 -4.03
N ASP A 452 -14.07 -34.46 -4.67
CA ASP A 452 -14.10 -34.60 -6.12
C ASP A 452 -15.46 -35.08 -6.61
N ALA A 453 -16.18 -34.19 -7.29
CA ALA A 453 -17.49 -34.45 -7.88
C ALA A 453 -17.41 -35.25 -9.19
N SER A 454 -16.22 -35.49 -9.75
CA SER A 454 -16.07 -36.33 -10.95
C SER A 454 -16.22 -37.82 -10.66
N GLY A 455 -16.06 -38.23 -9.41
CA GLY A 455 -16.13 -39.63 -8.98
C GLY A 455 -14.81 -40.42 -9.07
N HIS A 456 -13.69 -39.77 -9.42
CA HIS A 456 -12.39 -40.43 -9.55
C HIS A 456 -11.54 -40.43 -8.27
N GLY A 457 -12.01 -39.79 -7.19
CA GLY A 457 -11.31 -39.77 -5.90
C GLY A 457 -10.08 -38.86 -5.91
N ASN A 458 -10.10 -37.78 -6.69
CA ASN A 458 -9.05 -36.77 -6.71
C ASN A 458 -9.40 -35.64 -5.74
N GLU A 459 -9.53 -35.91 -4.44
CA GLU A 459 -9.89 -34.86 -3.48
C GLU A 459 -8.82 -33.75 -3.43
N ALA A 460 -9.27 -32.51 -3.24
CA ALA A 460 -8.38 -31.38 -3.05
C ALA A 460 -8.32 -30.95 -1.58
N THR A 461 -7.22 -30.30 -1.21
CA THR A 461 -7.03 -29.73 0.13
C THR A 461 -6.81 -28.23 0.02
N CYS A 462 -7.62 -27.45 0.72
CA CYS A 462 -7.47 -26.01 0.87
C CYS A 462 -6.42 -25.68 1.94
N GLN A 463 -5.52 -24.75 1.63
CA GLN A 463 -4.58 -24.20 2.60
C GLN A 463 -5.25 -23.10 3.45
N LYS A 464 -4.55 -22.65 4.50
CA LYS A 464 -4.96 -21.46 5.24
C LYS A 464 -5.15 -20.28 4.28
N GLY A 465 -6.19 -19.49 4.50
CA GLY A 465 -6.56 -18.39 3.60
C GLY A 465 -7.44 -18.80 2.42
N VAL A 466 -8.10 -19.96 2.45
CA VAL A 466 -9.22 -20.29 1.55
C VAL A 466 -10.45 -20.59 2.40
N VAL A 467 -11.55 -19.88 2.17
CA VAL A 467 -12.79 -19.96 2.96
C VAL A 467 -14.02 -20.02 2.07
N LEU A 468 -15.12 -20.60 2.55
CA LEU A 468 -16.41 -20.51 1.86
C LEU A 468 -17.07 -19.18 2.18
N VAL A 469 -17.62 -18.53 1.16
CA VAL A 469 -18.46 -17.35 1.33
C VAL A 469 -19.89 -17.77 1.02
N PRO A 470 -20.82 -17.70 1.99
CA PRO A 470 -22.23 -17.94 1.73
C PRO A 470 -22.79 -16.83 0.83
N SER A 471 -23.66 -17.19 -0.12
CA SER A 471 -24.34 -16.22 -0.96
C SER A 471 -25.34 -15.40 -0.15
N THR A 472 -25.24 -14.08 -0.14
CA THR A 472 -26.24 -13.21 0.47
C THR A 472 -27.43 -13.03 -0.49
N GLY A 473 -28.39 -13.95 -0.44
CA GLY A 473 -29.70 -13.81 -1.08
C GLY A 473 -30.72 -13.18 -0.13
N SER A 474 -31.71 -12.47 -0.69
CA SER A 474 -32.86 -11.90 0.02
C SER A 474 -33.51 -12.92 0.96
N SER A 475 -34.07 -12.45 2.08
CA SER A 475 -34.70 -13.22 3.17
C SER A 475 -35.95 -14.05 2.78
N SER A 476 -36.17 -14.30 1.49
CA SER A 476 -37.31 -15.02 0.92
C SER A 476 -36.95 -16.38 0.31
N GLU A 477 -35.67 -16.76 0.23
CA GLU A 477 -35.25 -18.01 -0.42
C GLU A 477 -35.04 -19.16 0.59
N THR A 478 -35.32 -20.40 0.17
CA THR A 478 -35.18 -21.59 1.00
C THR A 478 -33.72 -22.03 1.17
N LEU A 479 -33.39 -22.69 2.29
CA LEU A 479 -32.01 -23.13 2.61
C LEU A 479 -31.36 -24.01 1.51
N SER A 480 -32.15 -24.75 0.71
CA SER A 480 -31.64 -25.56 -0.41
C SER A 480 -31.21 -24.73 -1.62
N GLU A 481 -31.82 -23.56 -1.86
CA GLU A 481 -31.47 -22.66 -2.97
C GLU A 481 -30.20 -21.85 -2.64
N GLN A 482 -30.00 -21.49 -1.38
CA GLN A 482 -28.79 -20.81 -0.90
C GLN A 482 -27.54 -21.71 -0.96
N SER A 483 -27.70 -23.02 -0.69
CA SER A 483 -26.60 -24.00 -0.79
C SER A 483 -26.04 -24.15 -2.22
N GLY A 484 -26.78 -23.76 -3.26
CA GLY A 484 -26.36 -23.85 -4.66
C GLY A 484 -25.43 -22.72 -5.12
N ARG A 485 -25.27 -21.66 -4.33
CA ARG A 485 -24.61 -20.41 -4.75
C ARG A 485 -23.22 -20.19 -4.15
N SER A 486 -22.85 -20.87 -3.06
CA SER A 486 -21.55 -20.67 -2.37
C SER A 486 -20.31 -20.80 -3.28
N SER A 487 -19.34 -19.92 -3.05
CA SER A 487 -18.05 -19.85 -3.75
C SER A 487 -16.88 -19.87 -2.76
N ALA A 488 -15.70 -20.33 -3.20
CA ALA A 488 -14.49 -20.27 -2.39
C ALA A 488 -13.80 -18.92 -2.53
N TYR A 489 -13.61 -18.20 -1.43
CA TYR A 489 -12.77 -17.00 -1.37
C TYR A 489 -11.34 -17.37 -1.01
N PHE A 490 -10.43 -17.05 -1.92
CA PHE A 490 -8.99 -17.12 -1.75
C PHE A 490 -8.53 -15.78 -1.19
N ALA A 491 -7.89 -15.79 -0.03
CA ALA A 491 -7.33 -14.66 0.71
C ALA A 491 -5.79 -14.77 0.74
N GLY A 492 -5.18 -15.13 -0.39
CA GLY A 492 -3.74 -15.45 -0.47
C GLY A 492 -3.40 -16.90 -0.07
N GLY A 493 -4.39 -17.69 0.35
CA GLY A 493 -4.28 -19.16 0.38
C GLY A 493 -4.43 -19.77 -1.01
N ARG A 494 -4.20 -21.08 -1.11
CA ARG A 494 -4.37 -21.86 -2.35
C ARG A 494 -4.98 -23.23 -2.05
N MET A 495 -5.57 -23.86 -3.06
CA MET A 495 -6.03 -25.25 -3.00
C MET A 495 -5.04 -26.14 -3.75
N THR A 496 -4.77 -27.33 -3.24
CA THR A 496 -3.84 -28.30 -3.82
C THR A 496 -4.51 -29.64 -4.07
N ALA A 497 -4.21 -30.29 -5.18
CA ALA A 497 -4.65 -31.64 -5.48
C ALA A 497 -3.55 -32.42 -6.23
N VAL A 498 -3.61 -33.75 -6.16
CA VAL A 498 -2.79 -34.64 -6.99
C VAL A 498 -3.68 -35.17 -8.10
N VAL A 499 -3.39 -34.77 -9.34
CA VAL A 499 -4.13 -35.18 -10.53
C VAL A 499 -3.11 -35.64 -11.58
N PRO A 500 -3.17 -36.89 -12.05
CA PRO A 500 -2.21 -37.43 -13.00
C PRO A 500 -2.47 -36.86 -14.41
N LEU A 501 -1.79 -35.76 -14.75
CA LEU A 501 -1.89 -35.13 -16.07
C LEU A 501 -0.69 -35.50 -16.94
N GLY A 502 -0.93 -35.69 -18.24
CA GLY A 502 0.11 -35.82 -19.26
C GLY A 502 0.59 -34.46 -19.77
N ASP A 503 1.23 -34.42 -20.94
CA ASP A 503 1.60 -33.19 -21.65
C ASP A 503 0.42 -32.52 -22.38
N THR A 504 -0.75 -33.17 -22.35
CA THR A 504 -2.03 -32.66 -22.85
C THR A 504 -3.06 -32.62 -21.73
N TYR A 505 -3.67 -31.45 -21.51
CA TYR A 505 -4.69 -31.26 -20.46
C TYR A 505 -5.53 -30.00 -20.71
N SER A 506 -6.69 -29.92 -20.04
CA SER A 506 -7.46 -28.69 -19.93
C SER A 506 -7.83 -28.39 -18.49
N VAL A 507 -7.94 -27.10 -18.15
CA VAL A 507 -8.43 -26.62 -16.86
C VAL A 507 -9.47 -25.55 -17.11
N GLU A 508 -10.61 -25.67 -16.43
CA GLU A 508 -11.73 -24.76 -16.54
C GLU A 508 -12.20 -24.33 -15.16
N PHE A 509 -12.50 -23.04 -14.99
CA PHE A 509 -13.08 -22.50 -13.76
C PHE A 509 -13.68 -21.11 -13.95
N TRP A 510 -14.48 -20.71 -12.97
CA TRP A 510 -14.91 -19.33 -12.80
C TRP A 510 -14.04 -18.61 -11.78
N PHE A 511 -13.71 -17.35 -12.03
CA PHE A 511 -12.99 -16.52 -11.07
C PHE A 511 -13.52 -15.09 -11.01
N TYR A 512 -13.40 -14.49 -9.82
CA TYR A 512 -13.68 -13.08 -9.54
C TYR A 512 -12.45 -12.47 -8.88
N ASN A 513 -11.76 -11.58 -9.58
CA ASN A 513 -10.58 -10.93 -9.04
C ASN A 513 -10.99 -9.80 -8.08
N ALA A 514 -10.68 -9.96 -6.80
CA ALA A 514 -10.95 -8.94 -5.77
C ALA A 514 -9.81 -7.93 -5.62
N LEU A 515 -8.65 -8.16 -6.26
CA LEU A 515 -7.52 -7.24 -6.19
C LEU A 515 -7.47 -6.25 -7.35
N PRO A 516 -7.24 -4.96 -7.07
CA PRO A 516 -6.77 -4.01 -8.06
C PRO A 516 -5.48 -4.51 -8.73
N THR A 517 -5.33 -4.24 -10.02
CA THR A 517 -4.26 -4.82 -10.83
C THR A 517 -2.97 -3.98 -10.81
N ASP A 518 -2.93 -2.92 -10.00
CA ASP A 518 -1.87 -1.93 -9.93
C ASP A 518 -1.13 -1.88 -8.57
N ILE A 519 -1.40 -2.83 -7.68
CA ILE A 519 -0.85 -2.82 -6.32
C ILE A 519 0.44 -3.63 -6.16
N GLN A 520 0.62 -4.67 -6.97
CA GLN A 520 1.75 -5.62 -6.86
C GLN A 520 2.24 -6.10 -8.23
N PRO A 521 3.46 -6.67 -8.35
CA PRO A 521 4.03 -7.08 -9.64
C PRO A 521 3.17 -8.05 -10.45
N VAL A 522 2.56 -9.02 -9.78
CA VAL A 522 1.60 -10.00 -10.33
C VAL A 522 0.35 -9.96 -9.47
N THR A 523 -0.81 -9.60 -10.04
CA THR A 523 -2.08 -9.46 -9.31
C THR A 523 -2.50 -10.77 -8.61
N GLY A 524 -2.24 -11.91 -9.24
CA GLY A 524 -2.40 -13.21 -8.59
C GLY A 524 -2.27 -14.38 -9.57
N TYR A 525 -1.84 -15.54 -9.09
CA TYR A 525 -1.84 -16.79 -9.87
C TYR A 525 -3.14 -17.57 -9.66
N LEU A 526 -3.84 -17.88 -10.74
CA LEU A 526 -5.15 -18.56 -10.73
C LEU A 526 -4.99 -20.08 -10.74
N PHE A 527 -4.06 -20.59 -11.54
CA PHE A 527 -3.76 -22.01 -11.67
C PHE A 527 -2.27 -22.22 -11.80
N SER A 528 -1.77 -23.31 -11.22
CA SER A 528 -0.43 -23.79 -11.46
C SER A 528 -0.33 -25.30 -11.46
N ARG A 529 0.57 -25.83 -12.28
CA ARG A 529 1.00 -27.23 -12.24
C ARG A 529 2.51 -27.27 -12.06
N GLY A 530 2.97 -28.18 -11.22
CA GLY A 530 4.40 -28.38 -10.97
C GLY A 530 4.66 -28.95 -9.58
N ASN A 531 5.92 -29.22 -9.28
CA ASN A 531 6.32 -29.63 -7.93
C ASN A 531 6.40 -28.42 -7.00
N GLU A 532 6.03 -28.62 -5.75
CA GLU A 532 6.19 -27.59 -4.73
C GLU A 532 7.69 -27.36 -4.50
N SER A 533 8.17 -26.16 -4.81
CA SER A 533 9.57 -25.79 -4.63
C SER A 533 9.66 -24.38 -4.08
N ILE A 534 10.54 -24.18 -3.09
CA ILE A 534 10.80 -22.87 -2.48
C ILE A 534 11.70 -22.02 -3.42
N THR A 535 12.37 -22.65 -4.38
CA THR A 535 13.27 -21.99 -5.33
C THR A 535 12.98 -22.41 -6.77
N ALA A 536 12.99 -21.44 -7.69
CA ALA A 536 12.82 -21.59 -9.14
C ALA A 536 11.39 -21.62 -9.69
N GLY A 537 10.35 -21.85 -8.88
CA GLY A 537 8.94 -21.74 -9.33
C GLY A 537 8.69 -22.43 -10.68
N CYS A 538 9.30 -23.59 -10.90
CA CYS A 538 9.18 -24.32 -12.16
C CYS A 538 7.75 -24.87 -12.27
N GLY A 539 7.19 -24.77 -13.46
CA GLY A 539 5.84 -25.25 -13.72
C GLY A 539 5.13 -24.47 -14.82
N ASP A 540 3.89 -24.85 -15.03
CA ASP A 540 2.93 -24.11 -15.85
C ASP A 540 2.12 -23.20 -14.93
N HIS A 541 2.13 -21.88 -15.19
CA HIS A 541 1.49 -20.90 -14.32
C HIS A 541 0.60 -19.95 -15.10
N LEU A 542 -0.68 -19.92 -14.75
CA LEU A 542 -1.64 -18.97 -15.28
C LEU A 542 -1.93 -17.91 -14.21
N GLY A 543 -1.81 -16.63 -14.56
CA GLY A 543 -2.04 -15.53 -13.63
C GLY A 543 -2.56 -14.26 -14.27
N ILE A 544 -2.79 -13.26 -13.42
CA ILE A 544 -3.20 -11.90 -13.80
C ILE A 544 -2.02 -10.97 -13.57
N SER A 545 -1.56 -10.28 -14.60
CA SER A 545 -0.43 -9.36 -14.55
C SER A 545 -0.74 -8.16 -13.66
N GLY A 546 0.31 -7.62 -13.03
CA GLY A 546 0.22 -6.47 -12.15
C GLY A 546 1.06 -5.28 -12.63
N THR A 547 1.81 -4.65 -11.73
CA THR A 547 2.69 -3.51 -12.04
C THR A 547 3.95 -3.90 -12.80
N TYR A 548 4.33 -5.19 -12.82
CA TYR A 548 5.53 -5.63 -13.55
C TYR A 548 5.35 -5.43 -15.05
N ARG A 549 6.32 -4.74 -15.67
CA ARG A 549 6.37 -4.50 -17.11
C ARG A 549 7.50 -5.35 -17.68
N ALA A 550 7.21 -6.57 -18.10
CA ALA A 550 8.19 -7.47 -18.74
C ALA A 550 8.64 -6.91 -20.10
N ARG A 551 9.57 -5.94 -20.11
CA ARG A 551 10.06 -5.25 -21.32
C ARG A 551 8.93 -4.76 -22.25
N GLY A 552 7.86 -4.20 -21.65
CA GLY A 552 6.68 -3.70 -22.37
C GLY A 552 5.69 -4.77 -22.84
N ARG A 553 5.92 -6.06 -22.58
CA ARG A 553 5.02 -7.16 -23.02
C ARG A 553 3.83 -7.41 -22.10
N LEU A 554 3.87 -6.93 -20.86
CA LEU A 554 2.77 -7.05 -19.89
C LEU A 554 2.23 -5.66 -19.53
N SER A 555 0.91 -5.53 -19.61
CA SER A 555 0.15 -4.42 -19.03
C SER A 555 -0.63 -4.92 -17.82
N PRO A 556 -0.97 -4.09 -16.81
CA PRO A 556 -1.75 -4.51 -15.65
C PRO A 556 -3.08 -5.13 -16.05
N GLY A 557 -3.50 -6.14 -15.29
CA GLY A 557 -4.84 -6.72 -15.40
C GLY A 557 -5.06 -7.61 -16.60
N ARG A 558 -4.01 -8.07 -17.28
CA ARG A 558 -4.13 -9.04 -18.37
C ARG A 558 -3.85 -10.44 -17.87
N LEU A 559 -4.48 -11.44 -18.47
CA LEU A 559 -4.05 -12.81 -18.26
C LEU A 559 -2.64 -13.01 -18.83
N PHE A 560 -1.86 -13.87 -18.19
CA PHE A 560 -0.59 -14.34 -18.75
C PHE A 560 -0.38 -15.80 -18.40
N PHE A 561 0.31 -16.50 -19.28
CA PHE A 561 0.83 -17.84 -19.03
C PHE A 561 2.35 -17.77 -18.93
N PHE A 562 2.93 -18.41 -17.92
CA PHE A 562 4.33 -18.31 -17.57
C PHE A 562 4.90 -19.69 -17.24
N THR A 563 6.08 -20.00 -17.78
CA THR A 563 6.88 -21.14 -17.34
C THR A 563 8.07 -20.63 -16.54
N GLY A 564 8.15 -21.01 -15.27
CA GLY A 564 9.26 -20.59 -14.40
C GLY A 564 10.58 -21.30 -14.70
N GLY A 565 11.48 -21.31 -13.71
CA GLY A 565 12.78 -21.98 -13.82
C GLY A 565 13.71 -21.37 -14.85
N SER A 566 14.53 -22.22 -15.47
CA SER A 566 15.57 -21.82 -16.44
C SER A 566 15.01 -21.35 -17.78
N ARG A 567 13.74 -21.64 -18.10
CA ARG A 567 13.10 -21.22 -19.36
C ARG A 567 12.52 -19.82 -19.28
N ASN A 568 11.78 -19.53 -18.21
CA ASN A 568 11.27 -18.18 -17.92
C ASN A 568 10.47 -17.58 -19.11
N GLU A 569 9.67 -18.39 -19.80
CA GLU A 569 8.90 -17.97 -20.99
C GLU A 569 7.54 -17.42 -20.58
N ILE A 570 7.00 -16.49 -21.37
CA ILE A 570 5.74 -15.83 -21.06
C ILE A 570 4.91 -15.55 -22.32
N LEU A 571 3.61 -15.87 -22.24
CA LEU A 571 2.58 -15.41 -23.17
C LEU A 571 1.64 -14.45 -22.45
N SER A 572 1.27 -13.36 -23.12
CA SER A 572 0.34 -12.36 -22.57
C SER A 572 -0.98 -12.40 -23.31
N GLY A 573 -2.05 -12.19 -22.55
CA GLY A 573 -3.36 -11.89 -23.06
C GLY A 573 -3.47 -10.47 -23.63
N LYS A 574 -4.63 -10.19 -24.20
CA LYS A 574 -5.01 -8.96 -24.88
C LYS A 574 -5.95 -8.11 -24.03
N THR A 575 -6.84 -8.76 -23.26
CA THR A 575 -7.93 -8.12 -22.53
C THR A 575 -7.44 -7.60 -21.18
N VAL A 576 -7.70 -6.33 -20.90
CA VAL A 576 -7.54 -5.78 -19.55
C VAL A 576 -8.79 -6.13 -18.74
N LEU A 577 -8.65 -7.11 -17.86
CA LEU A 577 -9.70 -7.52 -16.93
C LEU A 577 -10.01 -6.39 -15.97
N ARG A 578 -11.29 -6.04 -15.88
CA ARG A 578 -11.77 -5.15 -14.83
C ARG A 578 -11.78 -5.95 -13.52
N PRO A 579 -11.15 -5.45 -12.44
CA PRO A 579 -11.37 -6.01 -11.10
C PRO A 579 -12.86 -6.06 -10.79
N GLU A 580 -13.23 -6.89 -9.82
CA GLU A 580 -14.61 -7.01 -9.37
C GLU A 580 -15.57 -7.54 -10.44
N THR A 581 -15.08 -8.36 -11.38
CA THR A 581 -15.92 -9.02 -12.41
C THR A 581 -15.71 -10.53 -12.44
N TRP A 582 -16.83 -11.27 -12.52
CA TRP A 582 -16.79 -12.71 -12.77
C TRP A 582 -16.38 -13.00 -14.20
N ASN A 583 -15.43 -13.91 -14.37
CA ASN A 583 -14.95 -14.37 -15.65
C ASN A 583 -14.90 -15.90 -15.67
N HIS A 584 -15.26 -16.48 -16.80
CA HIS A 584 -15.07 -17.90 -17.09
C HIS A 584 -13.75 -18.07 -17.84
N LEU A 585 -12.95 -19.07 -17.49
CA LEU A 585 -11.67 -19.32 -18.13
C LEU A 585 -11.53 -20.79 -18.48
N VAL A 586 -11.00 -21.05 -19.67
CA VAL A 586 -10.53 -22.38 -20.08
C VAL A 586 -9.08 -22.26 -20.56
N LEU A 587 -8.17 -22.96 -19.90
CA LEU A 587 -6.79 -23.18 -20.35
C LEU A 587 -6.72 -24.56 -21.00
N THR A 588 -6.15 -24.65 -22.20
CA THR A 588 -5.79 -25.90 -22.84
C THR A 588 -4.30 -25.96 -23.12
N ARG A 589 -3.72 -27.14 -22.87
CA ARG A 589 -2.37 -27.53 -23.26
C ARG A 589 -2.46 -28.73 -24.18
N ASP A 590 -1.80 -28.63 -25.33
CA ASP A 590 -1.62 -29.71 -26.30
C ASP A 590 -0.15 -29.79 -26.70
N GLY A 591 0.63 -30.61 -25.97
CA GLY A 591 2.08 -30.58 -26.05
C GLY A 591 2.62 -29.18 -25.72
N ASP A 592 3.30 -28.53 -26.67
CA ASP A 592 3.84 -27.17 -26.50
C ASP A 592 2.79 -26.06 -26.75
N ARG A 593 1.62 -26.39 -27.28
CA ARG A 593 0.60 -25.39 -27.61
C ARG A 593 -0.18 -25.01 -26.36
N ILE A 594 -0.16 -23.72 -26.03
CA ILE A 594 -0.98 -23.13 -24.98
C ILE A 594 -2.07 -22.28 -25.61
N THR A 595 -3.31 -22.52 -25.20
CA THR A 595 -4.45 -21.69 -25.57
C THR A 595 -5.29 -21.35 -24.33
N VAL A 596 -5.67 -20.10 -24.18
CA VAL A 596 -6.56 -19.65 -23.10
C VAL A 596 -7.76 -18.96 -23.72
N TYR A 597 -8.96 -19.40 -23.33
CA TYR A 597 -10.23 -18.81 -23.69
C TYR A 597 -10.82 -18.08 -22.49
N LEU A 598 -11.38 -16.90 -22.74
CA LEU A 598 -12.00 -16.05 -21.73
C LEU A 598 -13.47 -15.86 -22.09
N ASN A 599 -14.37 -16.12 -21.13
CA ASN A 599 -15.81 -15.93 -21.24
C ASN A 599 -16.46 -16.65 -22.45
N GLY A 600 -15.91 -17.81 -22.85
CA GLY A 600 -16.42 -18.62 -23.96
C GLY A 600 -16.30 -17.95 -25.33
N ALA A 601 -15.38 -16.99 -25.50
CA ALA A 601 -15.11 -16.35 -26.78
C ALA A 601 -14.55 -17.36 -27.80
N GLU A 602 -14.89 -17.15 -29.08
CA GLU A 602 -14.40 -17.99 -30.19
C GLU A 602 -12.90 -17.77 -30.44
N GLU A 603 -12.47 -16.51 -30.38
CA GLU A 603 -11.06 -16.14 -30.49
C GLU A 603 -10.34 -16.33 -29.14
N PRO A 604 -9.14 -16.95 -29.13
CA PRO A 604 -8.40 -17.15 -27.90
C PRO A 604 -7.83 -15.83 -27.35
N GLU A 605 -7.92 -15.70 -26.02
CA GLU A 605 -7.34 -14.61 -25.24
C GLU A 605 -5.81 -14.73 -25.23
N ILE A 606 -5.28 -15.96 -25.11
CA ILE A 606 -3.86 -16.29 -25.27
C ILE A 606 -3.76 -17.44 -26.27
N SER A 607 -2.84 -17.35 -27.23
CA SER A 607 -2.43 -18.49 -28.05
C SER A 607 -0.95 -18.39 -28.37
N GLY A 608 -0.19 -19.46 -28.16
CA GLY A 608 1.23 -19.49 -28.43
C GLY A 608 1.85 -20.86 -28.18
N SER A 609 3.14 -20.99 -28.49
CA SER A 609 3.93 -22.19 -28.21
C SER A 609 4.86 -21.91 -27.03
N ILE A 610 4.72 -22.66 -25.94
CA ILE A 610 5.61 -22.66 -24.78
C ILE A 610 5.83 -24.12 -24.38
N ARG A 611 7.11 -24.52 -24.31
CA ARG A 611 7.45 -25.87 -23.86
C ARG A 611 7.18 -26.04 -22.38
N GLU A 612 6.76 -27.23 -21.98
CA GLU A 612 6.34 -27.52 -20.61
C GLU A 612 7.41 -27.16 -19.57
N GLY A 613 7.03 -26.34 -18.59
CA GLY A 613 7.93 -25.89 -17.52
C GLY A 613 8.04 -26.88 -16.36
N SER A 614 7.19 -27.91 -16.35
CA SER A 614 7.10 -28.94 -15.31
C SER A 614 7.93 -30.19 -15.69
N PRO A 615 8.51 -30.91 -14.71
CA PRO A 615 8.93 -32.29 -14.89
C PRO A 615 7.76 -33.18 -15.36
N SER A 616 8.02 -34.18 -16.20
CA SER A 616 6.99 -35.07 -16.76
C SER A 616 6.23 -35.90 -15.71
N ASP A 617 6.77 -35.99 -14.49
CA ASP A 617 6.19 -36.67 -13.32
C ASP A 617 5.43 -35.71 -12.37
N ALA A 618 5.30 -34.42 -12.72
CA ALA A 618 4.57 -33.45 -11.92
C ALA A 618 3.05 -33.71 -11.95
N THR A 619 2.57 -34.32 -10.88
CA THR A 619 1.15 -34.67 -10.67
C THR A 619 0.41 -33.67 -9.78
N ARG A 620 1.11 -32.69 -9.17
CA ARG A 620 0.47 -31.72 -8.27
C ARG A 620 0.00 -30.49 -9.03
N ILE A 621 -1.22 -30.09 -8.73
CA ILE A 621 -1.79 -28.82 -9.18
C ILE A 621 -2.14 -27.92 -8.00
N PHE A 622 -2.19 -26.63 -8.29
CA PHE A 622 -2.50 -25.55 -7.36
C PHE A 622 -3.56 -24.66 -8.00
N VAL A 623 -4.56 -24.30 -7.22
CA VAL A 623 -5.61 -23.35 -7.60
C VAL A 623 -5.53 -22.16 -6.65
N GLY A 624 -5.60 -20.95 -7.21
CA GLY A 624 -5.46 -19.70 -6.46
C GLY A 624 -4.03 -19.42 -5.96
N GLY A 625 -3.01 -20.08 -6.49
CA GLY A 625 -1.61 -19.78 -6.15
C GLY A 625 -0.58 -20.43 -7.06
N ARG A 626 0.66 -19.94 -6.98
CA ARG A 626 1.82 -20.53 -7.69
C ARG A 626 2.43 -21.66 -6.89
N THR A 627 3.18 -22.56 -7.54
CA THR A 627 3.89 -23.70 -6.90
C THR A 627 4.75 -23.30 -5.69
N ASP A 628 5.34 -22.11 -5.70
CA ASP A 628 6.23 -21.57 -4.66
C ASP A 628 5.58 -20.53 -3.72
N ASN A 629 4.25 -20.43 -3.71
CA ASN A 629 3.47 -19.42 -2.94
C ASN A 629 3.71 -17.95 -3.33
N PHE A 630 4.42 -17.67 -4.42
CA PHE A 630 4.62 -16.30 -4.85
C PHE A 630 3.34 -15.73 -5.47
N SER A 631 2.86 -14.60 -4.93
CA SER A 631 1.70 -13.83 -5.44
C SER A 631 0.42 -14.67 -5.60
N ASN A 632 -0.01 -15.34 -4.52
CA ASN A 632 -1.26 -16.09 -4.51
C ASN A 632 -2.49 -15.19 -4.78
N PHE A 633 -3.51 -15.78 -5.37
CA PHE A 633 -4.74 -15.09 -5.76
C PHE A 633 -5.55 -14.62 -4.56
N GLN A 634 -6.18 -13.46 -4.73
CA GLN A 634 -7.14 -12.91 -3.79
C GLN A 634 -8.44 -12.59 -4.54
N GLY A 635 -9.48 -13.36 -4.27
CA GLY A 635 -10.70 -13.36 -5.05
C GLY A 635 -11.51 -14.63 -4.89
N LEU A 636 -12.62 -14.74 -5.63
CA LEU A 636 -13.46 -15.93 -5.58
C LEU A 636 -13.12 -16.87 -6.73
N MET A 637 -13.20 -18.18 -6.50
CA MET A 637 -13.20 -19.18 -7.55
C MET A 637 -14.25 -20.25 -7.27
N ARG A 638 -14.74 -20.90 -8.32
CA ARG A 638 -15.70 -22.00 -8.23
C ARG A 638 -15.64 -22.89 -9.46
N ASP A 639 -16.22 -24.08 -9.31
CA ASP A 639 -16.42 -25.06 -10.38
C ASP A 639 -15.13 -25.34 -11.17
N VAL A 640 -14.07 -25.71 -10.44
CA VAL A 640 -12.78 -26.02 -11.05
C VAL A 640 -12.82 -27.45 -11.58
N SER A 641 -12.71 -27.60 -12.89
CA SER A 641 -12.65 -28.89 -13.57
C SER A 641 -11.33 -29.06 -14.32
N VAL A 642 -10.82 -30.29 -14.31
CA VAL A 642 -9.55 -30.67 -14.91
C VAL A 642 -9.77 -31.86 -15.84
N TYR A 643 -9.18 -31.82 -17.02
CA TYR A 643 -9.32 -32.83 -18.06
C TYR A 643 -7.93 -33.28 -18.52
N ASP A 644 -7.79 -34.56 -18.87
CA ASP A 644 -6.60 -35.17 -19.49
C ASP A 644 -6.58 -35.05 -21.01
N ARG A 645 -7.42 -34.16 -21.57
CA ARG A 645 -7.58 -33.89 -22.98
C ARG A 645 -7.77 -32.41 -23.26
N VAL A 646 -7.64 -32.01 -24.52
CA VAL A 646 -8.02 -30.69 -25.01
C VAL A 646 -9.54 -30.61 -25.11
N LEU A 647 -10.15 -29.60 -24.49
CA LEU A 647 -11.56 -29.25 -24.72
C LEU A 647 -11.73 -28.62 -26.10
N THR A 648 -12.75 -29.04 -26.83
CA THR A 648 -13.08 -28.48 -28.15
C THR A 648 -13.71 -27.09 -28.03
N ILE A 649 -13.64 -26.30 -29.11
CA ILE A 649 -14.23 -24.95 -29.11
C ILE A 649 -15.75 -24.99 -28.90
N ASP A 650 -16.43 -26.04 -29.38
CA ASP A 650 -17.87 -26.22 -29.19
C ASP A 650 -18.21 -26.52 -27.72
N GLU A 651 -17.40 -27.35 -27.06
CA GLU A 651 -17.52 -27.57 -25.61
C GLU A 651 -17.31 -26.27 -24.83
N ILE A 652 -16.32 -25.45 -25.19
CA ILE A 652 -16.01 -24.18 -24.51
C ILE A 652 -17.13 -23.15 -24.73
N ARG A 653 -17.66 -23.05 -25.95
CA ARG A 653 -18.76 -22.13 -26.29
C ARG A 653 -20.07 -22.52 -25.61
N GLY A 654 -20.34 -23.81 -25.50
CA GLY A 654 -21.53 -24.35 -24.81
C GLY A 654 -21.59 -24.00 -23.32
N ARG A 655 -20.47 -23.55 -22.74
CA ARG A 655 -20.29 -23.24 -21.31
C ARG A 655 -20.25 -21.74 -20.99
N ARG A 656 -20.62 -20.88 -21.95
CA ARG A 656 -20.66 -19.42 -21.79
C ARG A 656 -21.64 -19.00 -20.68
N LYS A 657 -21.41 -17.83 -20.06
CA LYS A 657 -22.40 -17.10 -19.24
C LYS A 657 -23.75 -17.11 -19.96
N GLN A 658 -24.67 -17.99 -19.58
CA GLN A 658 -26.07 -17.73 -19.84
C GLN A 658 -26.48 -16.57 -18.92
N PRO A 659 -27.15 -15.54 -19.46
CA PRO A 659 -27.43 -14.29 -18.75
C PRO A 659 -28.24 -14.47 -17.47
#